data_AF-A0A2H0XBS5-F1
#
_entry.id   AF-A0A2H0XBS5-F1
#
_cell.length_a   1.000
_cell.length_b   1.000
_cell.length_c   1.000
_cell.angle_alpha   90.00
_cell.angle_beta   90.00
_cell.angle_gamma   90.00
#
_symmetry.space_group_name_H-M   'P 1'
#
loop_
_entity.id
_entity.type
_entity.pdbx_description
1 polymer ?
#
loop_
_entity_poly.entity_id
_entity_poly.type
_entity_poly.pdbx_seq_one_letter_code
_entity_poly.pdbx_strand_id
1 'polypeptide(L)'
;MVPATRSGFLKSLSNFLDVFFLAFLVLSSFFLSLLNLPQATFSLIRFIILLVLVTIFVFFQLPLLFINHLRASIASPQDKSYISKKRKFILLKFPIFLLGAIFVFNTLAPRSPNTITIVRGEEASSSANLVYEAGELEKPRLLKNDFAKKETVEVAVGFHRMGDLKVKVFSPLGERVVLPIRIEGETLKIEPTVNLRPGKYHLKIVSSEGTVLEEGFTWGVLAINIDRSIELPGNDALLQFAVLNDTGYTICNADLDLVIKSPSGKKFEFTTKDDSIVKEEQCGPNNLIDKPDYYAHFLVPDEIGAYSMILTARTDNDEHTITDSFEVRKIVPFDVARTAPTRINPTFPYSVKLHLTSEEDWRGTVVETVPLGFEISPSASGISYDGVETVGEEKIISWNLSLYRGKEVTISYTFDAPDKSPEFYLLGPLRFTQDKLALTSFEEARMWQIAADASPKEYTSGSGQFTAEFTGDHTIILIGGGGGGAGGASSTNGRGGGGGGGGAACISVVSLTKDQTYDYSVGALGGGGAVNGNGSNGAASTFVVGGTTYSAGGGGGGQAPTVYTGGTPGTASNCDTNRTGGTGGTGTAGDSAGGGSAAGTTADGNPGTVPTGGAAVSLYGGKGGNGSTGNNVTGAPGELYGGGGGGGTGKTGSGGAGYGGYIRIEWTIPTITVSGTSNVGEGTIVRVAVNGSLAEQTGTVTSGNWQITGVTQPSADQIMTVFATDGDGDIADSSESTAISKYSGSGNMIDMVLDINTLSVGGTGAQSIAVSDLVTANYDADQDEDIMYDAEIGSLLVQAAVNTYDTEKIDILTTDTLTLSGSETLTTHHLTVTGALTSTTTSAYNVSGTWTNNGAFTQASSTVTFNGSGAQSIAGSTEGRSLLLR
;
A
#
# COMPACT_ATOMS: atom_id res chain seq x y z
N MET A 1 -64.80 -14.57 -42.09
CA MET A 1 -64.23 -13.21 -42.09
C MET A 1 -64.40 -12.61 -40.70
N VAL A 2 -63.31 -12.56 -39.93
CA VAL A 2 -62.92 -11.57 -38.90
C VAL A 2 -61.38 -11.54 -39.03
N PRO A 3 -60.70 -10.37 -39.08
CA PRO A 3 -59.30 -10.32 -39.50
C PRO A 3 -58.36 -10.68 -38.35
N ALA A 4 -57.46 -11.65 -38.57
CA ALA A 4 -56.33 -11.90 -37.70
C ALA A 4 -55.33 -10.73 -37.85
N THR A 5 -55.18 -9.93 -36.80
CA THR A 5 -54.24 -8.81 -36.74
C THR A 5 -52.79 -9.27 -36.69
N ARG A 6 -51.89 -8.49 -37.30
CA ARG A 6 -50.42 -8.66 -37.43
C ARG A 6 -49.68 -9.10 -36.15
N SER A 7 -50.26 -8.88 -34.97
CA SER A 7 -49.75 -9.29 -33.65
C SER A 7 -49.74 -10.81 -33.43
N GLY A 8 -50.72 -11.56 -33.96
CA GLY A 8 -50.82 -13.01 -33.74
C GLY A 8 -49.72 -13.83 -34.43
N PHE A 9 -49.23 -13.35 -35.58
CA PHE A 9 -48.15 -13.98 -36.34
C PHE A 9 -46.80 -13.83 -35.66
N LEU A 10 -46.51 -12.65 -35.08
CA LEU A 10 -45.26 -12.40 -34.36
C LEU A 10 -45.17 -13.20 -33.05
N LYS A 11 -46.30 -13.40 -32.34
CA LYS A 11 -46.36 -14.24 -31.13
C LYS A 11 -46.18 -15.73 -31.43
N SER A 12 -46.72 -16.22 -32.55
CA SER A 12 -46.52 -17.61 -32.96
C SER A 12 -45.08 -17.88 -33.45
N LEU A 13 -44.41 -16.87 -34.02
CA LEU A 13 -43.03 -16.99 -34.49
C LEU A 13 -42.02 -16.92 -33.33
N SER A 14 -42.24 -16.07 -32.33
CA SER A 14 -41.40 -16.01 -31.12
C SER A 14 -41.49 -17.33 -30.34
N ASN A 15 -42.70 -17.83 -30.07
CA ASN A 15 -42.87 -19.09 -29.34
C ASN A 15 -42.25 -20.30 -30.09
N PHE A 16 -42.21 -20.29 -31.43
CA PHE A 16 -41.55 -21.34 -32.20
C PHE A 16 -40.02 -21.22 -32.16
N LEU A 17 -39.48 -19.98 -32.19
CA LEU A 17 -38.04 -19.74 -32.01
C LEU A 17 -37.57 -20.13 -30.61
N ASP A 18 -38.32 -19.81 -29.57
CA ASP A 18 -37.93 -20.08 -28.18
C ASP A 18 -37.89 -21.59 -27.88
N VAL A 19 -38.87 -22.36 -28.38
CA VAL A 19 -38.88 -23.83 -28.26
C VAL A 19 -37.75 -24.48 -29.07
N PHE A 20 -37.42 -23.92 -30.23
CA PHE A 20 -36.30 -24.42 -31.05
C PHE A 20 -34.94 -24.10 -30.43
N PHE A 21 -34.80 -22.93 -29.79
CA PHE A 21 -33.58 -22.52 -29.09
C PHE A 21 -33.32 -23.40 -27.86
N LEU A 22 -34.38 -23.74 -27.12
CA LEU A 22 -34.29 -24.64 -25.96
C LEU A 22 -33.96 -26.08 -26.38
N ALA A 23 -34.56 -26.59 -27.46
CA ALA A 23 -34.23 -27.91 -28.00
C ALA A 23 -32.79 -27.98 -28.53
N PHE A 24 -32.28 -26.88 -29.11
CA PHE A 24 -30.92 -26.75 -29.60
C PHE A 24 -29.88 -26.74 -28.46
N LEU A 25 -30.13 -26.01 -27.37
CA LEU A 25 -29.28 -26.00 -26.17
C LEU A 25 -29.15 -27.38 -25.52
N VAL A 26 -30.24 -28.15 -25.51
CA VAL A 26 -30.25 -29.51 -24.95
C VAL A 26 -29.48 -30.49 -25.85
N LEU A 27 -29.68 -30.43 -27.18
CA LEU A 27 -28.97 -31.30 -28.12
C LEU A 27 -27.47 -30.96 -28.23
N SER A 28 -27.10 -29.68 -28.16
CA SER A 28 -25.69 -29.26 -28.20
C SER A 28 -24.94 -29.75 -26.96
N SER A 29 -25.58 -29.69 -25.80
CA SER A 29 -24.99 -30.16 -24.53
C SER A 29 -24.78 -31.68 -24.54
N PHE A 30 -25.68 -32.43 -25.17
CA PHE A 30 -25.59 -33.89 -25.31
C PHE A 30 -24.49 -34.34 -26.29
N PHE A 31 -24.28 -33.63 -27.39
CA PHE A 31 -23.20 -33.95 -28.34
C PHE A 31 -21.81 -33.53 -27.84
N LEU A 32 -21.73 -32.49 -27.01
CA LEU A 32 -20.46 -32.02 -26.45
C LEU A 32 -19.93 -32.93 -25.32
N SER A 33 -20.78 -33.67 -24.62
CA SER A 33 -20.33 -34.63 -23.59
C SER A 33 -19.69 -35.90 -24.15
N LEU A 34 -19.74 -36.11 -25.47
CA LEU A 34 -19.19 -37.29 -26.17
C LEU A 34 -17.75 -37.09 -26.69
N LEU A 35 -17.19 -35.87 -26.63
CA LEU A 35 -15.89 -35.52 -27.20
C LEU A 35 -14.96 -34.95 -26.12
N ASN A 36 -14.28 -35.81 -25.38
CA ASN A 36 -13.29 -35.44 -24.35
C ASN A 36 -12.06 -34.74 -24.95
N LEU A 37 -12.07 -33.40 -25.07
CA LEU A 37 -10.92 -32.59 -25.51
C LEU A 37 -10.75 -31.30 -24.66
N PRO A 38 -9.53 -30.71 -24.56
CA PRO A 38 -9.20 -29.66 -23.58
C PRO A 38 -9.74 -28.25 -23.92
N GLN A 39 -9.97 -27.42 -22.87
CA GLN A 39 -10.81 -26.21 -22.91
C GLN A 39 -10.41 -25.06 -23.86
N ALA A 40 -9.16 -24.95 -24.33
CA ALA A 40 -8.73 -23.80 -25.14
C ALA A 40 -9.23 -23.82 -26.61
N THR A 41 -9.66 -24.97 -27.14
CA THR A 41 -10.19 -25.10 -28.51
C THR A 41 -11.71 -24.86 -28.63
N PHE A 42 -12.39 -24.56 -27.51
CA PHE A 42 -13.84 -24.44 -27.43
C PHE A 42 -14.45 -23.19 -28.11
N SER A 43 -13.72 -22.07 -28.18
CA SER A 43 -14.28 -20.80 -28.65
C SER A 43 -14.37 -20.70 -30.18
N LEU A 44 -13.30 -21.12 -30.87
CA LEU A 44 -13.20 -21.00 -32.33
C LEU A 44 -14.14 -21.95 -33.07
N ILE A 45 -14.30 -23.19 -32.59
CA ILE A 45 -15.20 -24.18 -33.20
C ILE A 45 -16.67 -23.78 -32.99
N ARG A 46 -17.03 -23.22 -31.82
CA ARG A 46 -18.37 -22.66 -31.57
C ARG A 46 -18.69 -21.52 -32.54
N PHE A 47 -17.73 -20.63 -32.77
CA PHE A 47 -17.91 -19.51 -33.70
C PHE A 47 -18.08 -19.98 -35.15
N ILE A 48 -17.26 -20.94 -35.61
CA ILE A 48 -17.32 -21.47 -36.98
C ILE A 48 -18.63 -22.23 -37.23
N ILE A 49 -19.07 -23.08 -36.30
CA ILE A 49 -20.33 -23.83 -36.44
C ILE A 49 -21.53 -22.87 -36.45
N LEU A 50 -21.52 -21.86 -35.59
CA LEU A 50 -22.56 -20.83 -35.55
C LEU A 50 -22.61 -20.05 -36.89
N LEU A 51 -21.45 -19.65 -37.42
CA LEU A 51 -21.36 -18.92 -38.68
C LEU A 51 -21.89 -19.76 -39.86
N VAL A 52 -21.53 -21.04 -39.95
CA VAL A 52 -21.99 -21.94 -41.02
C VAL A 52 -23.51 -22.16 -40.94
N LEU A 53 -24.06 -22.38 -39.74
CA LEU A 53 -25.49 -22.63 -39.55
C LEU A 53 -26.35 -21.38 -39.80
N VAL A 54 -25.89 -20.20 -39.38
CA VAL A 54 -26.55 -18.92 -39.69
C VAL A 54 -26.55 -18.67 -41.20
N THR A 55 -25.45 -19.00 -41.87
CA THR A 55 -25.35 -18.87 -43.34
C THR A 55 -26.32 -19.83 -44.04
N ILE A 56 -26.44 -21.09 -43.60
CA ILE A 56 -27.41 -22.04 -44.16
C ILE A 56 -28.86 -21.57 -43.95
N PHE A 57 -29.18 -21.03 -42.77
CA PHE A 57 -30.53 -20.58 -42.46
C PHE A 57 -30.95 -19.35 -43.28
N VAL A 58 -30.06 -18.36 -43.41
CA VAL A 58 -30.30 -17.12 -44.16
C VAL A 58 -30.36 -17.36 -45.67
N PHE A 59 -29.48 -18.22 -46.21
CA PHE A 59 -29.35 -18.41 -47.65
C PHE A 59 -30.23 -19.53 -48.24
N PHE A 60 -30.66 -20.53 -47.46
CA PHE A 60 -31.45 -21.66 -48.00
C PHE A 60 -32.87 -21.77 -47.43
N GLN A 61 -33.09 -21.56 -46.13
CA GLN A 61 -34.40 -21.79 -45.50
C GLN A 61 -35.33 -20.58 -45.61
N LEU A 62 -34.82 -19.35 -45.44
CA LEU A 62 -35.62 -18.12 -45.59
C LEU A 62 -36.25 -17.95 -47.00
N PRO A 63 -35.52 -18.21 -48.11
CA PRO A 63 -36.09 -18.14 -49.45
C PRO A 63 -37.16 -19.21 -49.71
N LEU A 64 -37.00 -20.43 -49.16
CA LEU A 64 -37.99 -21.51 -49.29
C LEU A 64 -39.28 -21.22 -48.52
N LEU A 65 -39.17 -20.65 -47.31
CA LEU A 65 -40.33 -20.17 -46.52
C LEU A 65 -41.06 -19.03 -47.24
N PHE A 66 -40.33 -18.13 -47.89
CA PHE A 66 -40.91 -17.02 -48.68
C PHE A 66 -41.59 -17.51 -49.97
N ILE A 67 -41.02 -18.51 -50.66
CA ILE A 67 -41.60 -19.15 -51.85
C ILE A 67 -42.85 -19.96 -51.50
N ASN A 68 -42.86 -20.67 -50.37
CA ASN A 68 -44.05 -21.40 -49.90
C ASN A 68 -45.18 -20.44 -49.48
N HIS A 69 -44.85 -19.27 -48.93
CA HIS A 69 -45.84 -18.24 -48.60
C HIS A 69 -46.42 -17.56 -49.86
N LEU A 70 -45.60 -17.36 -50.90
CA LEU A 70 -46.03 -16.88 -52.22
C LEU A 70 -46.93 -17.88 -52.96
N ARG A 71 -46.74 -19.20 -52.77
CA ARG A 71 -47.64 -20.24 -53.30
C ARG A 71 -48.98 -20.32 -52.56
N ALA A 72 -49.01 -20.00 -51.26
CA ALA A 72 -50.25 -19.98 -50.46
C ALA A 72 -51.15 -18.75 -50.71
N SER A 73 -50.62 -17.68 -51.31
CA SER A 73 -51.37 -16.44 -51.60
C SER A 73 -52.02 -16.40 -53.00
N ILE A 74 -51.87 -17.45 -53.81
CA ILE A 74 -52.46 -17.55 -55.16
C ILE A 74 -53.69 -18.47 -55.10
N ALA A 75 -54.79 -17.93 -54.59
CA ALA A 75 -56.12 -18.55 -54.68
C ALA A 75 -57.20 -17.46 -54.72
N SER A 76 -57.22 -16.66 -55.79
CA SER A 76 -58.40 -15.88 -56.23
C SER A 76 -58.09 -15.16 -57.56
N PRO A 77 -58.93 -15.29 -58.61
CA PRO A 77 -58.68 -14.69 -59.91
C PRO A 77 -59.43 -13.37 -60.10
N GLN A 78 -58.85 -12.24 -59.71
CA GLN A 78 -59.18 -10.92 -60.26
C GLN A 78 -57.93 -10.00 -60.18
N ASP A 79 -57.76 -9.18 -61.23
CA ASP A 79 -56.81 -8.07 -61.38
C ASP A 79 -55.35 -8.32 -61.82
N LYS A 80 -55.24 -8.71 -63.10
CA LYS A 80 -54.05 -8.69 -63.97
C LYS A 80 -53.49 -7.28 -64.30
N SER A 81 -53.70 -6.26 -63.45
CA SER A 81 -53.19 -4.89 -63.67
C SER A 81 -52.01 -4.50 -62.78
N TYR A 82 -51.62 -5.31 -61.79
CA TYR A 82 -50.58 -4.94 -60.81
C TYR A 82 -49.19 -5.55 -61.08
N ILE A 83 -49.04 -6.36 -62.15
CA ILE A 83 -47.88 -7.25 -62.35
C ILE A 83 -46.82 -6.71 -63.32
N SER A 84 -47.07 -5.63 -64.08
CA SER A 84 -46.08 -5.12 -65.05
C SER A 84 -45.11 -4.05 -64.52
N LYS A 85 -45.39 -3.39 -63.38
CA LYS A 85 -44.53 -2.31 -62.84
C LYS A 85 -43.48 -2.74 -61.81
N LYS A 86 -43.63 -3.89 -61.12
CA LYS A 86 -42.66 -4.36 -60.10
C LYS A 86 -41.57 -5.31 -60.62
N ARG A 87 -41.72 -5.93 -61.80
CA ARG A 87 -40.64 -6.76 -62.41
C ARG A 87 -39.44 -5.93 -62.87
N LYS A 88 -39.62 -4.65 -63.23
CA LYS A 88 -38.52 -3.73 -63.58
C LYS A 88 -37.74 -3.18 -62.38
N PHE A 89 -38.31 -3.22 -61.17
CA PHE A 89 -37.66 -2.67 -59.97
C PHE A 89 -36.74 -3.67 -59.25
N ILE A 90 -36.91 -4.97 -59.50
CA ILE A 90 -36.15 -6.05 -58.83
C ILE A 90 -34.96 -6.55 -59.67
N LEU A 91 -34.95 -6.33 -60.99
CA LEU A 91 -33.83 -6.71 -61.87
C LEU A 91 -32.66 -5.70 -61.92
N LEU A 92 -32.76 -4.53 -61.27
CA LEU A 92 -31.73 -3.48 -61.35
C LEU A 92 -30.84 -3.35 -60.09
N LYS A 93 -31.07 -4.14 -59.03
CA LYS A 93 -30.28 -4.05 -57.77
C LYS A 93 -29.63 -5.36 -57.31
N PHE A 94 -29.70 -6.42 -58.11
CA PHE A 94 -28.99 -7.67 -57.82
C PHE A 94 -27.46 -7.66 -58.08
N PRO A 95 -26.87 -6.76 -58.89
CA PRO A 95 -25.40 -6.72 -59.05
C PRO A 95 -24.64 -5.91 -57.98
N ILE A 96 -25.32 -5.10 -57.16
CA ILE A 96 -24.66 -4.19 -56.19
C ILE A 96 -24.27 -4.90 -54.89
N PHE A 97 -24.95 -6.01 -54.54
CA PHE A 97 -24.58 -6.83 -53.38
C PHE A 97 -23.42 -7.80 -53.65
N LEU A 98 -23.06 -8.02 -54.92
CA LEU A 98 -21.95 -8.92 -55.29
C LEU A 98 -20.58 -8.22 -55.30
N LEU A 99 -20.53 -6.89 -55.48
CA LEU A 99 -19.28 -6.12 -55.39
C LEU A 99 -18.85 -5.81 -53.94
N GLY A 100 -19.81 -5.69 -53.00
CA GLY A 100 -19.48 -5.45 -51.57
C GLY A 100 -18.87 -6.65 -50.86
N ALA A 101 -19.21 -7.88 -51.29
CA ALA A 101 -18.70 -9.11 -50.66
C ALA A 101 -17.28 -9.49 -51.10
N ILE A 102 -16.81 -9.00 -52.25
CA ILE A 102 -15.43 -9.23 -52.73
C ILE A 102 -14.43 -8.34 -51.99
N PHE A 103 -14.87 -7.23 -51.39
CA PHE A 103 -13.99 -6.35 -50.60
C PHE A 103 -13.71 -6.89 -49.20
N VAL A 104 -14.63 -7.67 -48.61
CA VAL A 104 -14.47 -8.27 -47.27
C VAL A 104 -13.64 -9.56 -47.30
N PHE A 105 -13.58 -10.25 -48.44
CA PHE A 105 -12.81 -11.50 -48.57
C PHE A 105 -11.30 -11.31 -48.78
N ASN A 106 -10.83 -10.10 -49.08
CA ASN A 106 -9.39 -9.83 -49.31
C ASN A 106 -8.65 -9.27 -48.09
N THR A 107 -9.32 -9.01 -46.95
CA THR A 107 -8.69 -8.44 -45.74
C THR A 107 -8.47 -9.43 -44.60
N LEU A 108 -8.72 -10.74 -44.80
CA LEU A 108 -8.57 -11.76 -43.76
C LEU A 108 -7.84 -13.02 -44.25
N ALA A 109 -6.66 -12.84 -44.85
CA ALA A 109 -5.71 -13.94 -45.05
C ALA A 109 -4.35 -13.53 -44.45
N PRO A 110 -3.71 -14.37 -43.62
CA PRO A 110 -2.41 -14.06 -43.06
C PRO A 110 -1.33 -14.19 -44.16
N ARG A 111 -0.49 -13.17 -44.32
CA ARG A 111 0.74 -13.26 -45.13
C ARG A 111 1.95 -12.98 -44.25
N SER A 112 2.88 -13.93 -44.24
CA SER A 112 4.28 -13.78 -43.83
C SER A 112 5.10 -13.10 -44.95
N PRO A 113 6.35 -12.65 -44.68
CA PRO A 113 6.82 -11.35 -45.18
C PRO A 113 7.66 -11.41 -46.47
N ASN A 114 7.86 -10.20 -47.03
CA ASN A 114 8.87 -9.76 -48.01
C ASN A 114 8.61 -10.01 -49.50
N THR A 115 8.06 -9.01 -50.21
CA THR A 115 8.65 -8.42 -51.44
C THR A 115 7.86 -7.17 -51.87
N ILE A 116 8.49 -6.00 -51.91
CA ILE A 116 7.91 -4.80 -52.56
C ILE A 116 8.30 -4.83 -54.04
N THR A 117 7.30 -4.94 -54.93
CA THR A 117 7.47 -4.75 -56.37
C THR A 117 6.97 -3.37 -56.74
N ILE A 118 7.87 -2.48 -57.18
CA ILE A 118 7.51 -1.15 -57.71
C ILE A 118 7.06 -1.30 -59.16
N VAL A 119 5.81 -0.93 -59.46
CA VAL A 119 5.35 -0.71 -60.84
C VAL A 119 5.32 0.79 -61.08
N ARG A 120 6.17 1.29 -61.99
CA ARG A 120 6.12 2.67 -62.49
C ARG A 120 4.93 2.83 -63.43
N GLY A 121 4.11 3.85 -63.18
CA GLY A 121 3.21 4.46 -64.14
C GLY A 121 3.36 5.98 -64.05
N GLU A 122 3.77 6.59 -65.16
CA GLU A 122 4.02 8.03 -65.33
C GLU A 122 2.73 8.88 -65.38
N GLU A 123 2.87 10.09 -64.83
CA GLU A 123 2.18 11.36 -65.11
C GLU A 123 0.67 11.54 -64.84
N ALA A 124 0.34 12.35 -63.81
CA ALA A 124 -0.04 13.76 -64.00
C ALA A 124 -0.43 14.47 -62.68
N SER A 125 0.50 15.28 -62.15
CA SER A 125 0.30 16.64 -61.64
C SER A 125 -1.03 17.00 -60.92
N SER A 126 -1.06 16.86 -59.59
CA SER A 126 -1.32 17.93 -58.60
C SER A 126 -1.77 17.33 -57.27
N SER A 127 -0.81 17.01 -56.40
CA SER A 127 -1.10 16.73 -54.99
C SER A 127 -0.58 17.91 -54.18
N ALA A 128 -1.50 18.66 -53.57
CA ALA A 128 -1.21 19.32 -52.32
C ALA A 128 -0.65 18.25 -51.37
N ASN A 129 0.56 18.46 -50.86
CA ASN A 129 1.11 17.66 -49.78
C ASN A 129 0.20 17.82 -48.55
N LEU A 130 -0.77 16.92 -48.39
CA LEU A 130 -1.24 16.55 -47.08
C LEU A 130 -0.21 15.58 -46.52
N VAL A 131 0.83 16.16 -45.92
CA VAL A 131 1.61 15.46 -44.90
C VAL A 131 0.60 15.18 -43.78
N TYR A 132 0.14 13.94 -43.66
CA TYR A 132 -0.29 13.47 -42.35
C TYR A 132 1.01 13.35 -41.56
N GLU A 133 1.26 14.31 -40.67
CA GLU A 133 2.13 14.04 -39.51
C GLU A 133 1.58 12.76 -38.88
N ALA A 134 2.40 11.73 -38.77
CA ALA A 134 2.13 10.65 -37.85
C ALA A 134 2.07 11.33 -36.48
N GLY A 135 0.87 11.52 -35.93
CA GLY A 135 0.71 12.00 -34.57
C GLY A 135 1.53 11.09 -33.67
N GLU A 136 2.35 11.69 -32.81
CA GLU A 136 3.10 10.97 -31.78
C GLU A 136 2.18 9.92 -31.13
N LEU A 137 2.65 8.67 -31.06
CA LEU A 137 1.98 7.63 -30.29
C LEU A 137 1.87 8.17 -28.85
N GLU A 138 0.65 8.40 -28.37
CA GLU A 138 0.46 8.95 -27.02
C GLU A 138 1.10 7.98 -26.00
N LYS A 139 2.20 8.40 -25.36
CA LYS A 139 2.91 7.60 -24.36
C LYS A 139 1.92 7.27 -23.23
N PRO A 140 1.96 6.04 -22.66
CA PRO A 140 1.10 5.72 -21.54
C PRO A 140 1.30 6.69 -20.37
N ARG A 141 0.25 6.98 -19.63
CA ARG A 141 0.29 7.93 -18.49
C ARG A 141 -0.76 7.61 -17.44
N LEU A 142 -0.46 7.83 -16.17
CA LEU A 142 -1.49 7.82 -15.14
C LEU A 142 -2.45 8.98 -15.38
N LEU A 143 -3.74 8.71 -15.16
CA LEU A 143 -4.76 9.76 -15.23
C LEU A 143 -4.85 10.58 -13.94
N LYS A 144 -4.29 10.07 -12.84
CA LYS A 144 -4.34 10.63 -11.49
C LYS A 144 -3.21 10.02 -10.65
N ASN A 145 -2.74 10.74 -9.62
CA ASN A 145 -1.62 10.31 -8.77
C ASN A 145 -2.02 9.94 -7.33
N ASP A 146 -3.26 10.19 -6.91
CA ASP A 146 -3.72 9.88 -5.55
C ASP A 146 -5.06 9.16 -5.62
N PHE A 147 -5.19 8.00 -5.00
CA PHE A 147 -6.35 7.12 -5.13
C PHE A 147 -6.97 6.80 -3.76
N ALA A 148 -8.29 6.83 -3.67
CA ALA A 148 -9.01 6.30 -2.51
C ALA A 148 -8.85 4.77 -2.45
N LYS A 149 -8.90 4.14 -1.26
CA LYS A 149 -8.57 2.70 -1.02
C LYS A 149 -9.20 1.69 -2.01
N LYS A 150 -10.39 1.97 -2.56
CA LYS A 150 -11.07 1.11 -3.54
C LYS A 150 -11.15 1.69 -4.96
N GLU A 151 -10.56 2.86 -5.19
CA GLU A 151 -10.53 3.51 -6.49
C GLU A 151 -9.59 2.75 -7.44
N THR A 152 -10.12 2.29 -8.56
CA THR A 152 -9.34 1.65 -9.63
C THR A 152 -8.33 2.65 -10.19
N VAL A 153 -7.07 2.24 -10.29
CA VAL A 153 -6.04 3.05 -10.93
C VAL A 153 -6.22 2.96 -12.44
N GLU A 154 -6.39 4.10 -13.10
CA GLU A 154 -6.59 4.18 -14.54
C GLU A 154 -5.36 4.76 -15.23
N VAL A 155 -4.89 4.02 -16.24
CA VAL A 155 -3.74 4.38 -17.06
C VAL A 155 -4.19 4.44 -18.52
N ALA A 156 -4.00 5.59 -19.16
CA ALA A 156 -4.15 5.67 -20.61
C ALA A 156 -2.95 4.97 -21.25
N VAL A 157 -3.17 4.06 -22.20
CA VAL A 157 -2.11 3.25 -22.84
C VAL A 157 -1.92 3.56 -24.33
N GLY A 158 -2.75 4.44 -24.90
CA GLY A 158 -2.66 4.88 -26.29
C GLY A 158 -2.80 3.71 -27.28
N PHE A 159 -1.99 3.72 -28.35
CA PHE A 159 -2.03 2.73 -29.44
C PHE A 159 -1.18 1.46 -29.20
N HIS A 160 -0.59 1.30 -28.01
CA HIS A 160 0.21 0.12 -27.68
C HIS A 160 -0.64 -1.16 -27.74
N ARG A 161 -0.13 -2.21 -28.39
CA ARG A 161 -0.80 -3.52 -28.39
C ARG A 161 -0.57 -4.20 -27.05
N MET A 162 -1.64 -4.33 -26.29
CA MET A 162 -1.64 -4.84 -24.91
C MET A 162 -1.05 -6.23 -24.69
N GLY A 163 -0.93 -7.07 -25.72
CA GLY A 163 -0.26 -8.37 -25.61
C GLY A 163 1.23 -8.25 -25.31
N ASP A 164 1.78 -7.06 -25.54
CA ASP A 164 3.20 -6.76 -25.43
C ASP A 164 3.52 -5.95 -24.15
N LEU A 165 2.50 -5.58 -23.35
CA LEU A 165 2.68 -4.79 -22.11
C LEU A 165 2.73 -5.67 -20.85
N LYS A 166 3.85 -5.60 -20.11
CA LYS A 166 4.03 -6.15 -18.75
C LYS A 166 3.77 -5.05 -17.71
N VAL A 167 2.79 -5.22 -16.84
CA VAL A 167 2.46 -4.26 -15.75
C VAL A 167 3.01 -4.78 -14.42
N LYS A 168 3.71 -3.92 -13.68
CA LYS A 168 4.31 -4.20 -12.37
C LYS A 168 3.88 -3.09 -11.41
N VAL A 169 3.42 -3.45 -10.22
CA VAL A 169 3.08 -2.50 -9.14
C VAL A 169 3.88 -2.88 -7.91
N PHE A 170 4.49 -1.90 -7.24
CA PHE A 170 5.27 -2.07 -6.02
C PHE A 170 4.62 -1.32 -4.86
N SER A 171 4.64 -1.93 -3.67
CA SER A 171 4.07 -1.37 -2.45
C SER A 171 4.93 -0.23 -1.88
N PRO A 172 4.45 0.50 -0.86
CA PRO A 172 5.27 1.47 -0.12
C PRO A 172 6.53 0.90 0.54
N LEU A 173 6.62 -0.43 0.66
CA LEU A 173 7.79 -1.14 1.17
C LEU A 173 8.76 -1.59 0.05
N GLY A 174 8.46 -1.25 -1.20
CA GLY A 174 9.21 -1.68 -2.38
C GLY A 174 8.90 -3.12 -2.82
N GLU A 175 7.97 -3.82 -2.18
CA GLU A 175 7.63 -5.19 -2.53
C GLU A 175 6.69 -5.24 -3.75
N ARG A 176 6.94 -6.14 -4.72
CA ARG A 176 6.05 -6.32 -5.87
C ARG A 176 4.69 -6.88 -5.44
N VAL A 177 3.61 -6.19 -5.79
CA VAL A 177 2.22 -6.59 -5.53
C VAL A 177 1.56 -7.09 -6.81
N VAL A 178 0.94 -8.26 -6.75
CA VAL A 178 0.16 -8.82 -7.87
C VAL A 178 -1.27 -8.34 -7.76
N LEU A 179 -1.69 -7.49 -8.70
CA LEU A 179 -3.03 -6.90 -8.74
C LEU A 179 -3.84 -7.39 -9.95
N PRO A 180 -5.17 -7.53 -9.82
CA PRO A 180 -6.02 -7.78 -10.97
C PRO A 180 -5.97 -6.59 -11.92
N ILE A 181 -5.73 -6.87 -13.20
CA ILE A 181 -5.67 -5.85 -14.25
C ILE A 181 -6.75 -6.14 -15.28
N ARG A 182 -7.48 -5.10 -15.68
CA ARG A 182 -8.51 -5.13 -16.71
C ARG A 182 -8.21 -4.11 -17.79
N ILE A 183 -8.81 -4.31 -18.95
CA ILE A 183 -8.61 -3.47 -20.12
C ILE A 183 -9.98 -3.10 -20.67
N GLU A 184 -10.20 -1.80 -20.83
CA GLU A 184 -11.42 -1.24 -21.38
C GLU A 184 -11.06 -0.17 -22.42
N GLY A 185 -11.09 -0.55 -23.70
CA GLY A 185 -10.68 0.35 -24.79
C GLY A 185 -9.18 0.64 -24.74
N GLU A 186 -8.82 1.93 -24.62
CA GLU A 186 -7.44 2.45 -24.55
C GLU A 186 -7.00 2.73 -23.11
N THR A 187 -7.71 2.16 -22.12
CA THR A 187 -7.43 2.34 -20.69
C THR A 187 -7.12 1.00 -20.04
N LEU A 188 -5.98 0.95 -19.35
CA LEU A 188 -5.59 -0.10 -18.44
C LEU A 188 -6.07 0.25 -17.03
N LYS A 189 -6.72 -0.71 -16.38
CA LYS A 189 -7.34 -0.56 -15.08
C LYS A 189 -6.71 -1.52 -14.09
N ILE A 190 -6.14 -1.00 -13.01
CA ILE A 190 -5.53 -1.78 -11.93
C ILE A 190 -6.48 -1.77 -10.76
N GLU A 191 -7.03 -2.93 -10.43
CA GLU A 191 -8.05 -3.07 -9.41
C GLU A 191 -7.41 -3.24 -8.03
N PRO A 192 -7.87 -2.51 -7.00
CA PRO A 192 -7.44 -2.73 -5.62
C PRO A 192 -7.77 -4.14 -5.14
N THR A 193 -6.91 -4.70 -4.30
CA THR A 193 -7.25 -5.85 -3.46
C THR A 193 -7.52 -5.42 -2.01
N VAL A 194 -8.12 -6.31 -1.23
CA VAL A 194 -8.63 -6.01 0.12
C VAL A 194 -7.50 -5.68 1.11
N ASN A 195 -6.26 -6.14 0.86
CA ASN A 195 -5.12 -6.08 1.78
C ASN A 195 -4.03 -5.07 1.34
N LEU A 196 -4.42 -3.97 0.67
CA LEU A 196 -3.45 -2.98 0.19
C LEU A 196 -2.99 -2.02 1.29
N ARG A 197 -1.71 -2.07 1.69
CA ARG A 197 -1.13 -1.12 2.64
C ARG A 197 -1.21 0.33 2.15
N PRO A 198 -1.77 1.27 2.90
CA PRO A 198 -1.78 2.67 2.51
C PRO A 198 -0.39 3.26 2.35
N GLY A 199 -0.28 4.24 1.46
CA GLY A 199 0.96 4.96 1.20
C GLY A 199 1.25 5.10 -0.29
N LYS A 200 2.50 5.41 -0.59
CA LYS A 200 2.99 5.61 -1.96
C LYS A 200 3.36 4.29 -2.63
N TYR A 201 2.69 3.98 -3.74
CA TYR A 201 2.92 2.85 -4.62
C TYR A 201 3.69 3.30 -5.86
N HIS A 202 4.34 2.35 -6.52
CA HIS A 202 5.08 2.59 -7.75
C HIS A 202 4.54 1.71 -8.88
N LEU A 203 4.12 2.33 -10.00
CA LEU A 203 3.63 1.66 -11.20
C LEU A 203 4.71 1.65 -12.27
N LYS A 204 5.01 0.47 -12.83
CA LYS A 204 5.86 0.30 -14.01
C LYS A 204 5.11 -0.47 -15.10
N ILE A 205 5.02 0.09 -16.30
CA ILE A 205 4.50 -0.59 -17.51
C ILE A 205 5.64 -0.70 -18.50
N VAL A 206 5.90 -1.93 -18.94
CA VAL A 206 7.01 -2.27 -19.86
C VAL A 206 6.42 -2.85 -21.14
N SER A 207 6.89 -2.41 -22.30
CA SER A 207 6.56 -2.96 -23.61
C SER A 207 7.68 -3.86 -24.15
N SER A 208 7.54 -4.38 -25.36
CA SER A 208 8.65 -5.06 -26.05
C SER A 208 9.82 -4.14 -26.43
N GLU A 209 9.60 -2.82 -26.39
CA GLU A 209 10.57 -1.77 -26.72
C GLU A 209 11.09 -1.06 -25.45
N GLY A 210 10.87 -1.64 -24.25
CA GLY A 210 11.33 -1.05 -22.99
C GLY A 210 10.23 -0.42 -22.13
N THR A 211 10.62 0.32 -21.08
CA THR A 211 9.68 0.93 -20.12
C THR A 211 8.87 2.05 -20.78
N VAL A 212 7.54 1.91 -20.81
CA VAL A 212 6.64 2.89 -21.42
C VAL A 212 5.91 3.77 -20.40
N LEU A 213 5.92 3.39 -19.12
CA LEU A 213 5.45 4.23 -18.01
C LEU A 213 6.13 3.84 -16.72
N GLU A 214 6.60 4.83 -15.98
CA GLU A 214 7.05 4.64 -14.62
C GLU A 214 6.73 5.85 -13.73
N GLU A 215 5.75 5.68 -12.85
CA GLU A 215 5.21 6.78 -12.04
C GLU A 215 4.76 6.28 -10.66
N GLY A 216 4.93 7.13 -9.65
CA GLY A 216 4.41 6.90 -8.31
C GLY A 216 2.98 7.39 -8.14
N PHE A 217 2.18 6.68 -7.36
CA PHE A 217 0.82 7.08 -6.97
C PHE A 217 0.53 6.71 -5.52
N THR A 218 -0.31 7.47 -4.82
CA THR A 218 -0.70 7.12 -3.45
C THR A 218 -2.00 6.35 -3.41
N TRP A 219 -2.14 5.46 -2.40
CA TRP A 219 -3.37 4.76 -2.12
C TRP A 219 -3.74 4.92 -0.64
N GLY A 220 -4.93 5.42 -0.34
CA GLY A 220 -5.47 5.40 1.04
C GLY A 220 -4.77 6.30 2.05
N VAL A 221 -4.07 7.37 1.62
CA VAL A 221 -3.45 8.37 2.52
C VAL A 221 -4.43 9.44 3.01
N LEU A 222 -5.63 9.51 2.42
CA LEU A 222 -6.73 10.37 2.85
C LEU A 222 -8.00 9.56 3.05
N ALA A 223 -8.73 9.84 4.13
CA ALA A 223 -10.08 9.32 4.37
C ALA A 223 -11.09 10.47 4.37
N ILE A 224 -12.22 10.28 3.69
CA ILE A 224 -13.35 11.21 3.70
C ILE A 224 -14.66 10.46 3.94
N ASN A 225 -15.35 10.79 5.03
CA ASN A 225 -16.66 10.26 5.36
C ASN A 225 -17.71 11.37 5.42
N ILE A 226 -18.95 10.99 5.17
CA ILE A 226 -20.15 11.79 5.42
C ILE A 226 -21.05 10.95 6.32
N ASP A 227 -21.72 11.55 7.29
CA ASP A 227 -22.50 10.79 8.27
C ASP A 227 -23.67 10.02 7.66
N ARG A 228 -24.23 10.44 6.51
CA ARG A 228 -25.22 9.67 5.74
C ARG A 228 -24.74 9.38 4.32
N SER A 229 -24.80 8.11 3.91
CA SER A 229 -24.43 7.72 2.55
C SER A 229 -25.35 8.32 1.46
N ILE A 230 -26.58 8.72 1.83
CA ILE A 230 -27.55 9.40 0.97
C ILE A 230 -28.14 10.59 1.74
N GLU A 231 -27.98 11.79 1.20
CA GLU A 231 -28.45 13.02 1.85
C GLU A 231 -29.83 13.46 1.35
N LEU A 232 -30.54 14.21 2.19
CA LEU A 232 -31.79 14.91 1.84
C LEU A 232 -31.57 16.42 1.82
N PRO A 233 -32.32 17.17 0.99
CA PRO A 233 -32.33 18.63 1.03
C PRO A 233 -32.53 19.20 2.43
N GLY A 234 -31.71 20.17 2.80
CA GLY A 234 -31.77 20.87 4.09
C GLY A 234 -31.09 20.13 5.25
N ASN A 235 -30.54 18.93 5.02
CA ASN A 235 -29.71 18.26 6.03
C ASN A 235 -28.46 19.10 6.34
N ASP A 236 -28.02 19.05 7.60
CA ASP A 236 -26.70 19.51 8.00
C ASP A 236 -25.76 18.30 8.05
N ALA A 237 -25.09 18.04 6.92
CA ALA A 237 -24.26 16.86 6.76
C ALA A 237 -22.90 17.04 7.46
N LEU A 238 -22.48 16.04 8.25
CA LEU A 238 -21.19 16.04 8.92
C LEU A 238 -20.15 15.35 8.05
N LEU A 239 -19.22 16.15 7.52
CA LEU A 239 -18.07 15.70 6.76
C LEU A 239 -16.90 15.44 7.72
N GLN A 240 -16.19 14.34 7.54
CA GLN A 240 -15.20 13.84 8.47
C GLN A 240 -13.95 13.39 7.73
N PHE A 241 -12.78 13.77 8.23
CA PHE A 241 -11.51 13.56 7.52
C PHE A 241 -10.44 12.98 8.43
N ALA A 242 -9.56 12.16 7.85
CA ALA A 242 -8.27 11.78 8.42
C ALA A 242 -7.19 11.89 7.34
N VAL A 243 -6.00 12.30 7.77
CA VAL A 243 -4.84 12.55 6.89
C VAL A 243 -3.67 11.72 7.39
N LEU A 244 -3.09 10.94 6.49
CA LEU A 244 -1.86 10.20 6.72
C LEU A 244 -0.74 10.75 5.81
N ASN A 245 0.51 10.57 6.20
CA ASN A 245 1.66 10.77 5.31
C ASN A 245 1.87 9.56 4.38
N ASP A 246 2.85 9.65 3.48
CA ASP A 246 3.22 8.57 2.53
C ASP A 246 3.60 7.23 3.16
N THR A 247 3.95 7.25 4.45
CA THR A 247 4.30 6.05 5.23
C THR A 247 3.17 5.61 6.17
N GLY A 248 2.03 6.30 6.14
CA GLY A 248 0.80 5.97 6.84
C GLY A 248 0.69 6.47 8.30
N TYR A 249 1.47 7.48 8.69
CA TYR A 249 1.35 8.15 9.99
C TYR A 249 0.36 9.31 9.96
N THR A 250 -0.42 9.49 11.03
CA THR A 250 -1.39 10.59 11.15
C THR A 250 -0.75 11.96 11.12
N ILE A 251 -1.38 12.88 10.38
CA ILE A 251 -1.03 14.28 10.34
C ILE A 251 -2.16 15.11 10.95
N CYS A 252 -1.92 15.62 12.17
CA CYS A 252 -2.85 16.47 12.91
C CYS A 252 -2.65 17.98 12.68
N ASN A 253 -1.86 18.39 11.69
CA ASN A 253 -1.60 19.79 11.35
C ASN A 253 -1.61 20.05 9.83
N ALA A 254 -2.38 19.26 9.07
CA ALA A 254 -2.51 19.43 7.63
C ALA A 254 -3.41 20.63 7.28
N ASP A 255 -3.02 21.35 6.23
CA ASP A 255 -3.86 22.35 5.58
C ASP A 255 -4.83 21.63 4.63
N LEU A 256 -6.12 21.62 4.95
CA LEU A 256 -7.14 20.96 4.12
C LEU A 256 -7.91 21.98 3.30
N ASP A 257 -8.15 21.65 2.03
CA ASP A 257 -9.13 22.30 1.17
C ASP A 257 -10.11 21.25 0.62
N LEU A 258 -11.40 21.49 0.78
CA LEU A 258 -12.47 20.66 0.22
C LEU A 258 -13.30 21.48 -0.77
N VAL A 259 -13.49 20.94 -1.97
CA VAL A 259 -14.40 21.49 -2.97
C VAL A 259 -15.54 20.50 -3.23
N ILE A 260 -16.76 20.89 -2.89
CA ILE A 260 -17.98 20.16 -3.26
C ILE A 260 -18.59 20.81 -4.50
N LYS A 261 -18.89 20.01 -5.53
CA LYS A 261 -19.61 20.48 -6.73
C LYS A 261 -20.98 19.82 -6.79
N SER A 262 -22.02 20.63 -6.95
CA SER A 262 -23.38 20.13 -7.19
C SER A 262 -23.56 19.61 -8.62
N PRO A 263 -24.68 18.94 -8.93
CA PRO A 263 -24.98 18.47 -10.29
C PRO A 263 -24.92 19.56 -11.37
N SER A 264 -25.32 20.79 -11.04
CA SER A 264 -25.23 21.96 -11.93
C SER A 264 -23.84 22.58 -12.04
N GLY A 265 -22.85 22.05 -11.30
CA GLY A 265 -21.48 22.53 -11.27
C GLY A 265 -21.23 23.70 -10.30
N LYS A 266 -22.21 24.04 -9.44
CA LYS A 266 -22.02 25.03 -8.38
C LYS A 266 -21.01 24.52 -7.37
N LYS A 267 -20.01 25.34 -7.03
CA LYS A 267 -18.95 25.01 -6.06
C LYS A 267 -19.31 25.50 -4.65
N PHE A 268 -18.92 24.71 -3.66
CA PHE A 268 -18.87 25.02 -2.24
C PHE A 268 -17.46 24.68 -1.76
N GLU A 269 -16.80 25.60 -1.09
CA GLU A 269 -15.39 25.50 -0.72
C GLU A 269 -15.26 25.58 0.80
N PHE A 270 -14.46 24.69 1.37
CA PHE A 270 -14.15 24.63 2.80
C PHE A 270 -12.64 24.53 2.96
N THR A 271 -12.08 25.15 4.00
CA THR A 271 -10.66 25.12 4.29
C THR A 271 -10.37 25.19 5.79
N THR A 272 -9.22 24.66 6.22
CA THR A 272 -8.73 24.86 7.59
C THR A 272 -8.31 26.30 7.85
N LYS A 273 -8.04 27.09 6.80
CA LYS A 273 -7.54 28.48 6.91
C LYS A 273 -8.59 29.49 7.33
N ASP A 274 -9.87 29.19 7.09
CA ASP A 274 -11.01 30.05 7.41
C ASP A 274 -11.93 29.41 8.48
N ASP A 275 -11.44 28.36 9.14
CA ASP A 275 -12.14 27.57 10.15
C ASP A 275 -13.44 26.88 9.68
N SER A 276 -13.70 26.82 8.37
CA SER A 276 -14.83 26.04 7.82
C SER A 276 -14.58 24.53 7.81
N ILE A 277 -13.31 24.12 7.84
CA ILE A 277 -12.85 22.81 8.29
C ILE A 277 -12.21 22.99 9.67
N VAL A 278 -12.75 22.30 10.68
CA VAL A 278 -12.30 22.39 12.06
C VAL A 278 -11.44 21.18 12.39
N LYS A 279 -10.24 21.43 12.92
CA LYS A 279 -9.39 20.41 13.54
C LYS A 279 -9.96 20.04 14.91
N GLU A 280 -10.12 18.75 15.19
CA GLU A 280 -10.49 18.27 16.51
C GLU A 280 -9.32 18.43 17.49
N GLU A 281 -9.57 19.00 18.67
CA GLU A 281 -8.55 19.26 19.70
C GLU A 281 -7.90 17.97 20.18
N GLN A 282 -8.66 16.88 20.15
CA GLN A 282 -8.21 15.54 20.51
C GLN A 282 -7.38 14.87 19.42
N CYS A 283 -7.20 15.46 18.23
CA CYS A 283 -6.29 14.90 17.22
C CYS A 283 -4.85 14.91 17.76
N GLY A 284 -4.28 13.72 17.94
CA GLY A 284 -2.90 13.54 18.33
C GLY A 284 -2.34 12.22 17.80
N PRO A 285 -1.02 12.01 17.92
CA PRO A 285 -0.45 10.72 17.61
C PRO A 285 -0.95 9.65 18.60
N ASN A 286 -1.25 8.45 18.12
CA ASN A 286 -1.50 7.24 18.92
C ASN A 286 -2.62 7.27 19.96
N ASN A 287 -3.58 8.19 19.87
CA ASN A 287 -4.65 8.26 20.86
C ASN A 287 -5.91 7.48 20.44
N LEU A 288 -6.64 6.95 21.43
CA LEU A 288 -8.02 6.53 21.25
C LEU A 288 -8.87 7.77 20.99
N ILE A 289 -9.42 7.87 19.79
CA ILE A 289 -10.32 8.95 19.39
C ILE A 289 -11.56 8.35 18.71
N ASP A 290 -12.75 8.61 19.26
CA ASP A 290 -14.02 8.21 18.63
C ASP A 290 -14.57 9.28 17.67
N LYS A 291 -13.83 10.38 17.53
CA LYS A 291 -14.14 11.54 16.71
C LYS A 291 -13.20 11.63 15.51
N PRO A 292 -13.60 12.30 14.43
CA PRO A 292 -12.70 12.53 13.30
C PRO A 292 -11.59 13.52 13.67
N ASP A 293 -10.46 13.41 12.98
CA ASP A 293 -9.30 14.30 13.19
C ASP A 293 -9.60 15.72 12.70
N TYR A 294 -10.37 15.83 11.61
CA TYR A 294 -10.92 17.08 11.10
C TYR A 294 -12.38 16.87 10.68
N TYR A 295 -13.19 17.92 10.74
CA TYR A 295 -14.58 17.85 10.31
C TYR A 295 -15.08 19.17 9.73
N ALA A 296 -16.16 19.10 8.94
CA ALA A 296 -16.86 20.26 8.41
C ALA A 296 -18.37 19.99 8.36
N HIS A 297 -19.16 21.06 8.37
CA HIS A 297 -20.61 21.00 8.24
C HIS A 297 -21.05 21.51 6.88
N PHE A 298 -21.84 20.70 6.16
CA PHE A 298 -22.37 21.06 4.86
C PHE A 298 -23.90 21.10 4.88
N LEU A 299 -24.46 22.30 4.78
CA LEU A 299 -25.89 22.48 4.60
C LEU A 299 -26.30 22.09 3.18
N VAL A 300 -26.96 20.94 3.05
CA VAL A 300 -27.31 20.32 1.78
C VAL A 300 -28.34 21.17 1.02
N PRO A 301 -28.03 21.65 -0.20
CA PRO A 301 -28.96 22.43 -1.01
C PRO A 301 -30.17 21.64 -1.51
N ASP A 302 -31.19 22.34 -2.01
CA ASP A 302 -32.40 21.74 -2.59
C ASP A 302 -32.16 20.97 -3.92
N GLU A 303 -30.96 21.06 -4.49
CA GLU A 303 -30.63 20.43 -5.75
C GLU A 303 -30.37 18.92 -5.56
N ILE A 304 -31.21 18.10 -6.20
CA ILE A 304 -31.13 16.63 -6.20
C ILE A 304 -30.10 16.16 -7.23
N GLY A 305 -29.30 15.15 -6.87
CA GLY A 305 -28.38 14.48 -7.78
C GLY A 305 -27.06 14.11 -7.11
N ALA A 306 -26.07 13.74 -7.92
CA ALA A 306 -24.73 13.40 -7.43
C ALA A 306 -23.89 14.66 -7.21
N TYR A 307 -23.31 14.77 -6.02
CA TYR A 307 -22.36 15.82 -5.65
C TYR A 307 -20.96 15.20 -5.62
N SER A 308 -19.99 15.85 -6.27
CA SER A 308 -18.58 15.42 -6.21
C SER A 308 -17.85 16.17 -5.10
N MET A 309 -17.00 15.48 -4.37
CA MET A 309 -16.11 16.02 -3.34
C MET A 309 -14.66 15.86 -3.80
N ILE A 310 -13.88 16.94 -3.75
CA ILE A 310 -12.46 16.93 -4.04
C ILE A 310 -11.75 17.46 -2.79
N LEU A 311 -11.05 16.58 -2.08
CA LEU A 311 -10.32 16.90 -0.86
C LEU A 311 -8.83 16.93 -1.17
N THR A 312 -8.19 18.07 -0.91
CA THR A 312 -6.75 18.25 -1.01
C THR A 312 -6.19 18.48 0.39
N ALA A 313 -5.15 17.74 0.76
CA ALA A 313 -4.39 17.93 1.98
C ALA A 313 -2.98 18.41 1.64
N ARG A 314 -2.51 19.45 2.32
CA ARG A 314 -1.14 19.96 2.22
C ARG A 314 -0.45 19.86 3.55
N THR A 315 0.79 19.41 3.49
CA THR A 315 1.67 19.22 4.63
C THR A 315 3.00 19.94 4.34
N ASP A 316 3.94 19.96 5.29
CA ASP A 316 5.21 20.67 5.08
C ASP A 316 6.03 20.09 3.90
N ASN A 317 5.80 18.83 3.50
CA ASN A 317 6.56 18.14 2.47
C ASN A 317 5.72 17.61 1.28
N ASP A 318 4.42 17.37 1.48
CA ASP A 318 3.58 16.62 0.52
C ASP A 318 2.20 17.28 0.31
N GLU A 319 1.64 17.08 -0.90
CA GLU A 319 0.26 17.44 -1.27
C GLU A 319 -0.44 16.21 -1.85
N HIS A 320 -1.62 15.85 -1.31
CA HIS A 320 -2.42 14.71 -1.77
C HIS A 320 -3.85 15.14 -2.07
N THR A 321 -4.44 14.59 -3.14
CA THR A 321 -5.82 14.92 -3.54
C THR A 321 -6.68 13.68 -3.84
N ILE A 322 -7.72 13.43 -3.04
CA ILE A 322 -8.73 12.40 -3.35
C ILE A 322 -10.00 13.01 -3.92
N THR A 323 -10.75 12.19 -4.66
CA THR A 323 -12.08 12.53 -5.16
C THR A 323 -13.06 11.46 -4.68
N ASP A 324 -14.22 11.88 -4.23
CA ASP A 324 -15.31 11.01 -3.82
C ASP A 324 -16.65 11.68 -4.20
N SER A 325 -17.79 11.05 -3.93
CA SER A 325 -19.11 11.61 -4.22
C SER A 325 -20.15 11.13 -3.22
N PHE A 326 -21.22 11.90 -3.08
CA PHE A 326 -22.43 11.46 -2.39
C PHE A 326 -23.65 11.88 -3.21
N GLU A 327 -24.79 11.26 -2.96
CA GLU A 327 -26.03 11.60 -3.65
C GLU A 327 -27.02 12.28 -2.72
N VAL A 328 -27.71 13.29 -3.25
CA VAL A 328 -28.84 13.93 -2.61
C VAL A 328 -30.10 13.41 -3.28
N ARG A 329 -31.03 12.85 -2.51
CA ARG A 329 -32.32 12.34 -2.99
C ARG A 329 -33.47 13.11 -2.37
N LYS A 330 -34.63 13.07 -3.04
CA LYS A 330 -35.84 13.69 -2.50
C LYS A 330 -36.47 12.85 -1.38
N ILE A 331 -36.36 11.53 -1.48
CA ILE A 331 -36.91 10.53 -0.54
C ILE A 331 -35.95 9.36 -0.51
N VAL A 332 -35.70 8.81 0.68
CA VAL A 332 -34.97 7.55 0.90
C VAL A 332 -35.86 6.60 1.71
N PRO A 333 -35.93 5.30 1.36
CA PRO A 333 -36.78 4.35 2.11
C PRO A 333 -36.28 4.12 3.54
N PHE A 334 -34.96 4.24 3.73
CA PHE A 334 -34.29 4.20 5.02
C PHE A 334 -33.26 5.33 5.05
N ASP A 335 -33.35 6.17 6.07
CA ASP A 335 -32.30 7.12 6.44
C ASP A 335 -31.36 6.42 7.43
N VAL A 336 -30.07 6.47 7.12
CA VAL A 336 -29.00 5.78 7.88
C VAL A 336 -27.92 6.81 8.17
N ALA A 337 -27.82 7.23 9.44
CA ALA A 337 -26.72 8.06 9.91
C ALA A 337 -25.73 7.24 10.74
N ARG A 338 -24.45 7.32 10.41
CA ARG A 338 -23.36 6.55 11.00
C ARG A 338 -22.46 7.45 11.85
N THR A 339 -22.16 6.96 13.05
CA THR A 339 -21.09 7.50 13.90
C THR A 339 -20.05 6.40 14.10
N ALA A 340 -18.87 6.61 13.55
CA ALA A 340 -17.74 5.68 13.57
C ALA A 340 -16.43 6.47 13.48
N PRO A 341 -15.29 5.91 13.92
CA PRO A 341 -13.99 6.57 13.77
C PRO A 341 -13.64 6.74 12.28
N THR A 342 -13.04 7.88 11.93
CA THR A 342 -12.41 8.06 10.59
C THR A 342 -10.93 7.68 10.63
N ARG A 343 -10.33 7.68 11.83
CA ARG A 343 -9.01 7.14 12.14
C ARG A 343 -9.08 6.24 13.37
N ILE A 344 -8.31 5.15 13.37
CA ILE A 344 -8.08 4.31 14.54
C ILE A 344 -6.59 4.17 14.85
N ASN A 345 -6.27 4.08 16.13
CA ASN A 345 -5.13 3.32 16.62
C ASN A 345 -5.57 1.86 16.82
N PRO A 346 -5.03 0.88 16.07
CA PRO A 346 -5.54 -0.49 16.05
C PRO A 346 -5.40 -1.24 17.39
N THR A 347 -4.60 -0.72 18.33
CA THR A 347 -4.42 -1.31 19.68
C THR A 347 -5.60 -1.12 20.63
N PHE A 348 -6.66 -0.41 20.19
CA PHE A 348 -7.85 -0.15 20.97
C PHE A 348 -9.13 -0.61 20.24
N PRO A 349 -10.17 -1.00 20.97
CA PRO A 349 -11.48 -1.23 20.40
C PRO A 349 -12.27 0.08 20.18
N TYR A 350 -13.06 0.14 19.11
CA TYR A 350 -13.88 1.30 18.72
C TYR A 350 -15.35 0.95 18.58
N SER A 351 -16.23 1.88 18.94
CA SER A 351 -17.68 1.72 18.81
C SER A 351 -18.21 2.30 17.50
N VAL A 352 -19.11 1.56 16.86
CA VAL A 352 -19.89 2.02 15.72
C VAL A 352 -21.36 2.11 16.13
N LYS A 353 -22.00 3.24 15.79
CA LYS A 353 -23.43 3.48 16.00
C LYS A 353 -24.10 3.82 14.68
N LEU A 354 -25.26 3.23 14.45
CA LEU A 354 -26.09 3.45 13.27
C LEU A 354 -27.49 3.86 13.70
N HIS A 355 -27.88 5.07 13.32
CA HIS A 355 -29.21 5.63 13.54
C HIS A 355 -30.06 5.37 12.30
N LEU A 356 -31.09 4.54 12.47
CA LEU A 356 -31.94 4.08 11.38
C LEU A 356 -33.32 4.69 11.51
N THR A 357 -33.80 5.36 10.47
CA THR A 357 -35.20 5.80 10.36
C THR A 357 -35.80 5.26 9.07
N SER A 358 -37.00 4.67 9.14
CA SER A 358 -37.70 4.16 7.96
C SER A 358 -38.89 5.03 7.58
N GLU A 359 -39.14 5.19 6.28
CA GLU A 359 -40.30 5.92 5.75
C GLU A 359 -41.61 5.12 5.83
N GLU A 360 -41.54 3.83 6.11
CA GLU A 360 -42.68 2.92 6.25
C GLU A 360 -42.47 1.96 7.44
N ASP A 361 -43.53 1.25 7.83
CA ASP A 361 -43.37 0.16 8.80
C ASP A 361 -42.65 -1.00 8.10
N TRP A 362 -41.51 -1.42 8.65
CA TRP A 362 -40.65 -2.44 8.05
C TRP A 362 -40.21 -3.48 9.07
N ARG A 363 -40.08 -4.73 8.62
CA ARG A 363 -39.52 -5.83 9.41
C ARG A 363 -38.64 -6.70 8.55
N GLY A 364 -37.44 -6.98 9.02
CA GLY A 364 -36.46 -7.78 8.29
C GLY A 364 -35.12 -7.83 9.01
N THR A 365 -34.08 -8.19 8.25
CA THR A 365 -32.71 -8.30 8.76
C THR A 365 -31.85 -7.18 8.18
N VAL A 366 -31.23 -6.42 9.07
CA VAL A 366 -30.18 -5.43 8.75
C VAL A 366 -28.83 -6.11 8.89
N VAL A 367 -27.94 -5.86 7.94
CA VAL A 367 -26.64 -6.53 7.82
C VAL A 367 -25.54 -5.51 7.58
N GLU A 368 -24.48 -5.59 8.38
CA GLU A 368 -23.25 -4.80 8.28
C GLU A 368 -22.07 -5.70 7.91
N THR A 369 -21.17 -5.21 7.08
CA THR A 369 -20.00 -5.95 6.62
C THR A 369 -18.74 -5.29 7.15
N VAL A 370 -17.85 -6.08 7.76
CA VAL A 370 -16.56 -5.61 8.30
C VAL A 370 -15.42 -6.54 7.85
N PRO A 371 -14.16 -6.06 7.86
CA PRO A 371 -13.01 -6.88 7.48
C PRO A 371 -12.88 -8.15 8.34
N LEU A 372 -12.40 -9.26 7.74
CA LEU A 372 -12.22 -10.54 8.44
C LEU A 372 -11.42 -10.45 9.75
N GLY A 373 -10.41 -9.57 9.77
CA GLY A 373 -9.52 -9.41 10.92
C GLY A 373 -10.15 -8.74 12.14
N PHE A 374 -11.36 -8.16 12.03
CA PHE A 374 -11.96 -7.40 13.13
C PHE A 374 -12.59 -8.34 14.16
N GLU A 375 -12.24 -8.21 15.42
CA GLU A 375 -12.96 -8.87 16.51
C GLU A 375 -14.20 -8.07 16.90
N ILE A 376 -15.38 -8.69 16.83
CA ILE A 376 -16.67 -8.01 17.04
C ILE A 376 -17.24 -8.37 18.39
N SER A 377 -17.64 -7.34 19.14
CA SER A 377 -18.26 -7.47 20.45
C SER A 377 -19.50 -6.59 20.60
N PRO A 378 -20.45 -6.95 21.48
CA PRO A 378 -21.62 -6.12 21.77
C PRO A 378 -21.21 -4.74 22.31
N SER A 379 -21.87 -3.69 21.84
CA SER A 379 -21.70 -2.34 22.38
C SER A 379 -22.73 -2.05 23.49
N ALA A 380 -22.35 -1.20 24.45
CA ALA A 380 -23.22 -0.79 25.55
C ALA A 380 -24.30 0.24 25.14
N SER A 381 -24.26 0.75 23.90
CA SER A 381 -25.05 1.90 23.45
C SER A 381 -25.85 1.62 22.17
N GLY A 382 -27.03 1.00 22.31
CA GLY A 382 -27.92 0.68 21.19
C GLY A 382 -28.45 -0.75 21.27
N ILE A 383 -29.16 -1.17 20.22
CA ILE A 383 -29.58 -2.57 20.08
C ILE A 383 -28.38 -3.41 19.63
N SER A 384 -28.06 -4.46 20.38
CA SER A 384 -27.01 -5.43 20.04
C SER A 384 -27.41 -6.29 18.85
N TYR A 385 -26.42 -6.78 18.10
CA TYR A 385 -26.62 -7.72 17.01
C TYR A 385 -27.12 -9.08 17.51
N ASP A 386 -27.79 -9.82 16.63
CA ASP A 386 -28.27 -11.18 16.84
C ASP A 386 -27.22 -12.24 16.50
N GLY A 387 -26.32 -11.95 15.54
CA GLY A 387 -25.26 -12.87 15.14
C GLY A 387 -24.15 -12.23 14.31
N VAL A 388 -22.98 -12.86 14.35
CA VAL A 388 -21.82 -12.57 13.50
C VAL A 388 -21.45 -13.85 12.75
N GLU A 389 -21.33 -13.76 11.42
CA GLU A 389 -20.97 -14.88 10.55
C GLU A 389 -19.75 -14.51 9.70
N THR A 390 -18.87 -15.47 9.43
CA THR A 390 -17.74 -15.27 8.50
C THR A 390 -18.12 -15.78 7.12
N VAL A 391 -17.99 -14.92 6.10
CA VAL A 391 -18.28 -15.28 4.70
C VAL A 391 -17.14 -14.76 3.82
N GLY A 392 -16.35 -15.67 3.25
CA GLY A 392 -15.19 -15.29 2.45
C GLY A 392 -14.14 -14.55 3.28
N GLU A 393 -13.76 -13.34 2.84
CA GLU A 393 -12.77 -12.48 3.52
C GLU A 393 -13.42 -11.37 4.38
N GLU A 394 -14.69 -11.54 4.76
CA GLU A 394 -15.45 -10.56 5.54
C GLU A 394 -16.19 -11.22 6.71
N LYS A 395 -16.49 -10.42 7.73
CA LYS A 395 -17.44 -10.76 8.81
C LYS A 395 -18.74 -9.97 8.58
N ILE A 396 -19.85 -10.67 8.78
CA ILE A 396 -21.22 -10.17 8.57
C ILE A 396 -21.89 -10.07 9.94
N ILE A 397 -22.28 -8.87 10.34
CA ILE A 397 -23.01 -8.59 11.59
C ILE A 397 -24.49 -8.40 11.26
N SER A 398 -25.40 -9.05 11.99
CA SER A 398 -26.83 -9.08 11.64
C SER A 398 -27.76 -8.69 12.79
N TRP A 399 -28.83 -7.96 12.47
CA TRP A 399 -29.91 -7.55 13.39
C TRP A 399 -31.28 -7.82 12.78
N ASN A 400 -32.17 -8.48 13.51
CA ASN A 400 -33.57 -8.68 13.14
C ASN A 400 -34.41 -7.58 13.78
N LEU A 401 -34.78 -6.58 12.98
CA LEU A 401 -35.42 -5.36 13.45
C LEU A 401 -36.88 -5.27 13.01
N SER A 402 -37.67 -4.56 13.81
CA SER A 402 -38.98 -4.03 13.43
C SER A 402 -38.91 -2.52 13.54
N LEU A 403 -38.86 -1.84 12.40
CA LEU A 403 -38.78 -0.39 12.29
C LEU A 403 -40.20 0.15 12.07
N TYR A 404 -40.57 1.17 12.83
CA TYR A 404 -41.84 1.85 12.66
C TYR A 404 -41.62 3.16 11.92
N ARG A 405 -42.56 3.50 11.03
CA ARG A 405 -42.48 4.70 10.20
C ARG A 405 -42.12 5.96 11.01
N GLY A 406 -41.06 6.63 10.60
CA GLY A 406 -40.57 7.89 11.18
C GLY A 406 -40.05 7.77 12.61
N LYS A 407 -39.79 6.56 13.12
CA LYS A 407 -39.15 6.33 14.41
C LYS A 407 -37.68 5.95 14.22
N GLU A 408 -36.81 6.68 14.88
CA GLU A 408 -35.39 6.38 14.91
C GLU A 408 -35.11 5.17 15.82
N VAL A 409 -34.26 4.27 15.35
CA VAL A 409 -33.71 3.13 16.07
C VAL A 409 -32.20 3.16 15.96
N THR A 410 -31.50 3.06 17.11
CA THR A 410 -30.04 2.97 17.13
C THR A 410 -29.59 1.53 17.30
N ILE A 411 -28.81 1.01 16.35
CA ILE A 411 -28.06 -0.25 16.48
C ILE A 411 -26.57 0.04 16.65
N SER A 412 -25.84 -0.89 17.27
CA SER A 412 -24.43 -0.66 17.60
C SER A 412 -23.61 -1.93 17.74
N TYR A 413 -22.33 -1.84 17.46
CA TYR A 413 -21.32 -2.86 17.76
C TYR A 413 -19.98 -2.21 18.09
N THR A 414 -19.10 -2.96 18.74
CA THR A 414 -17.71 -2.57 18.97
C THR A 414 -16.82 -3.50 18.16
N PHE A 415 -15.82 -2.94 17.48
CA PHE A 415 -14.79 -3.73 16.79
C PHE A 415 -13.42 -3.47 17.41
N ASP A 416 -12.57 -4.50 17.40
CA ASP A 416 -11.14 -4.41 17.67
C ASP A 416 -10.40 -4.83 16.39
N ALA A 417 -9.58 -3.93 15.84
CA ALA A 417 -8.91 -4.17 14.56
C ALA A 417 -7.60 -4.96 14.77
N PRO A 418 -7.07 -5.66 13.76
CA PRO A 418 -5.72 -6.21 13.86
C PRO A 418 -4.70 -5.12 14.17
N ASP A 419 -3.71 -5.41 15.04
CA ASP A 419 -2.55 -4.57 15.37
C ASP A 419 -1.56 -4.38 14.19
N LYS A 420 -2.09 -4.14 13.00
CA LYS A 420 -1.37 -3.88 11.76
C LYS A 420 -1.44 -2.41 11.45
N SER A 421 -0.30 -1.85 11.11
CA SER A 421 -0.23 -0.43 10.79
C SER A 421 0.98 -0.05 9.93
N PRO A 422 0.82 0.90 8.99
CA PRO A 422 -0.42 1.52 8.55
C PRO A 422 -1.35 0.54 7.84
N GLU A 423 -2.64 0.76 7.95
CA GLU A 423 -3.67 0.01 7.22
C GLU A 423 -4.88 0.92 6.92
N PHE A 424 -5.74 0.53 6.00
CA PHE A 424 -6.97 1.27 5.71
C PHE A 424 -8.13 0.31 5.51
N TYR A 425 -9.13 0.47 6.36
CA TYR A 425 -10.30 -0.40 6.42
C TYR A 425 -11.53 0.28 5.85
N LEU A 426 -12.45 -0.56 5.40
CA LEU A 426 -13.76 -0.13 4.93
C LEU A 426 -14.84 -0.89 5.69
N LEU A 427 -15.89 -0.18 6.11
CA LEU A 427 -17.09 -0.77 6.70
C LEU A 427 -18.28 -0.59 5.75
N GLY A 428 -19.19 -1.55 5.76
CA GLY A 428 -20.40 -1.54 4.96
C GLY A 428 -20.18 -1.99 3.52
N PRO A 429 -21.15 -1.69 2.63
CA PRO A 429 -22.36 -0.92 2.90
C PRO A 429 -23.36 -1.67 3.80
N LEU A 430 -24.13 -0.94 4.62
CA LEU A 430 -25.24 -1.52 5.40
C LEU A 430 -26.38 -1.94 4.46
N ARG A 431 -26.93 -3.14 4.67
CA ARG A 431 -27.97 -3.74 3.82
C ARG A 431 -29.21 -4.13 4.61
N PHE A 432 -30.39 -3.92 4.02
CA PHE A 432 -31.69 -4.28 4.59
C PHE A 432 -32.32 -5.36 3.73
N THR A 433 -32.67 -6.50 4.32
CA THR A 433 -33.21 -7.67 3.61
C THR A 433 -34.55 -8.13 4.19
N GLN A 434 -35.46 -8.58 3.33
CA GLN A 434 -36.80 -9.04 3.72
C GLN A 434 -37.03 -10.48 3.21
N ASP A 435 -37.31 -11.41 4.14
CA ASP A 435 -37.56 -12.85 3.94
C ASP A 435 -36.42 -13.71 3.32
N LYS A 436 -36.50 -15.04 3.54
CA LYS A 436 -35.52 -16.09 3.14
C LYS A 436 -35.22 -16.20 1.63
N LEU A 437 -35.75 -15.30 0.79
CA LEU A 437 -35.51 -15.21 -0.65
C LEU A 437 -34.39 -14.20 -1.02
N ALA A 438 -33.73 -13.58 -0.02
CA ALA A 438 -32.57 -12.70 -0.22
C ALA A 438 -32.82 -11.47 -1.12
N LEU A 439 -34.03 -10.88 -1.08
CA LEU A 439 -34.29 -9.63 -1.78
C LEU A 439 -33.73 -8.45 -0.96
N THR A 440 -32.70 -7.78 -1.48
CA THR A 440 -32.18 -6.52 -0.90
C THR A 440 -33.21 -5.42 -1.08
N SER A 441 -33.75 -4.91 0.04
CA SER A 441 -34.72 -3.81 0.08
C SER A 441 -34.05 -2.43 0.10
N PHE A 442 -32.84 -2.35 0.64
CA PHE A 442 -31.99 -1.15 0.63
C PHE A 442 -30.53 -1.52 0.87
N GLU A 443 -29.63 -0.71 0.32
CA GLU A 443 -28.19 -0.78 0.49
C GLU A 443 -27.65 0.65 0.53
N GLU A 444 -26.78 0.96 1.48
CA GLU A 444 -26.09 2.25 1.53
C GLU A 444 -25.29 2.50 0.24
N ALA A 445 -25.23 3.76 -0.19
CA ALA A 445 -24.54 4.13 -1.42
C ALA A 445 -23.00 4.15 -1.28
N ARG A 446 -22.48 4.15 -0.04
CA ARG A 446 -21.06 4.33 0.27
C ARG A 446 -20.63 3.43 1.41
N MET A 447 -19.33 3.16 1.45
CA MET A 447 -18.66 2.51 2.57
C MET A 447 -17.98 3.55 3.45
N TRP A 448 -17.90 3.24 4.74
CA TRP A 448 -17.17 4.06 5.70
C TRP A 448 -15.67 3.79 5.61
N GLN A 449 -14.87 4.85 5.58
CA GLN A 449 -13.41 4.82 5.45
C GLN A 449 -12.74 4.95 6.82
N ILE A 450 -11.78 4.08 7.11
CA ILE A 450 -11.02 4.11 8.37
C ILE A 450 -9.52 4.03 8.06
N ALA A 451 -8.80 5.09 8.38
CA ALA A 451 -7.34 5.10 8.41
C ALA A 451 -6.83 4.45 9.71
N ALA A 452 -5.96 3.44 9.63
CA ALA A 452 -5.26 2.85 10.78
C ALA A 452 -3.82 3.37 10.80
N ASP A 453 -3.50 4.14 11.83
CA ASP A 453 -2.27 4.95 11.96
C ASP A 453 -1.05 4.16 12.44
N ALA A 454 0.12 4.40 11.83
CA ALA A 454 1.41 3.82 12.23
C ALA A 454 1.81 4.28 13.65
N SER A 455 1.43 3.49 14.65
CA SER A 455 1.79 3.78 16.04
C SER A 455 3.19 3.27 16.37
N PRO A 456 4.07 4.10 16.96
CA PRO A 456 5.15 3.65 17.82
C PRO A 456 4.68 2.51 18.74
N LYS A 457 5.56 1.54 19.02
CA LYS A 457 5.21 0.46 19.96
C LYS A 457 5.36 1.00 21.38
N GLU A 458 4.28 0.94 22.15
CA GLU A 458 4.23 1.44 23.52
C GLU A 458 3.87 0.34 24.52
N TYR A 459 4.52 0.38 25.68
CA TYR A 459 4.28 -0.58 26.75
C TYR A 459 4.17 0.16 28.08
N THR A 460 3.04 -0.01 28.78
CA THR A 460 2.77 0.63 30.09
C THR A 460 2.89 -0.34 31.27
N SER A 461 3.04 -1.64 31.01
CA SER A 461 3.25 -2.66 32.04
C SER A 461 3.81 -3.97 31.45
N GLY A 462 4.31 -4.85 32.32
CA GLY A 462 4.73 -6.20 31.96
C GLY A 462 6.11 -6.28 31.28
N SER A 463 6.47 -7.49 30.87
CA SER A 463 7.69 -7.81 30.14
C SER A 463 7.37 -8.64 28.91
N GLY A 464 8.13 -8.50 27.84
CA GLY A 464 7.88 -9.19 26.58
C GLY A 464 9.02 -9.03 25.58
N GLN A 465 8.71 -9.31 24.32
CA GLN A 465 9.64 -9.18 23.20
C GLN A 465 9.08 -8.24 22.14
N PHE A 466 9.91 -7.34 21.65
CA PHE A 466 9.66 -6.50 20.48
C PHE A 466 10.33 -7.15 19.26
N THR A 467 9.59 -7.37 18.17
CA THR A 467 10.18 -7.85 16.89
C THR A 467 10.38 -6.66 15.97
N ALA A 468 11.61 -6.43 15.50
CA ALA A 468 11.88 -5.32 14.59
C ALA A 468 11.33 -5.61 13.20
N GLU A 469 10.57 -4.67 12.63
CA GLU A 469 9.91 -4.82 11.33
C GLU A 469 10.86 -4.49 10.16
N PHE A 470 11.99 -3.81 10.43
CA PHE A 470 13.03 -3.48 9.48
C PHE A 470 14.40 -3.38 10.18
N THR A 471 15.47 -3.40 9.39
CA THR A 471 16.85 -3.22 9.89
C THR A 471 17.20 -1.73 9.88
N GLY A 472 17.60 -1.17 11.01
CA GLY A 472 17.97 0.23 11.11
C GLY A 472 17.80 0.84 12.48
N ASP A 473 17.93 2.16 12.53
CA ASP A 473 17.87 2.94 13.75
C ASP A 473 16.44 3.04 14.29
N HIS A 474 16.30 2.73 15.58
CA HIS A 474 15.10 2.87 16.37
C HIS A 474 15.39 3.77 17.56
N THR A 475 14.51 4.72 17.86
CA THR A 475 14.59 5.48 19.09
C THR A 475 13.82 4.76 20.18
N ILE A 476 14.50 4.37 21.26
CA ILE A 476 13.86 3.82 22.47
C ILE A 476 13.75 4.91 23.53
N ILE A 477 12.58 5.01 24.15
CA ILE A 477 12.27 5.90 25.27
C ILE A 477 11.78 5.03 26.43
N LEU A 478 12.51 5.03 27.55
CA LEU A 478 12.14 4.29 28.75
C LEU A 478 11.94 5.26 29.90
N ILE A 479 10.83 5.13 30.64
CA ILE A 479 10.55 5.85 31.89
C ILE A 479 10.44 4.82 33.02
N GLY A 480 11.19 5.01 34.10
CA GLY A 480 11.14 4.13 35.28
C GLY A 480 9.85 4.29 36.08
N GLY A 481 9.48 3.28 36.88
CA GLY A 481 8.35 3.39 37.80
C GLY A 481 8.62 4.39 38.93
N GLY A 482 7.60 5.12 39.37
CA GLY A 482 7.69 6.03 40.51
C GLY A 482 7.69 5.27 41.84
N GLY A 483 8.45 5.76 42.83
CA GLY A 483 8.44 5.23 44.18
C GLY A 483 7.17 5.59 44.94
N GLY A 484 6.74 4.74 45.86
CA GLY A 484 5.63 5.04 46.77
C GLY A 484 6.03 6.06 47.85
N GLY A 485 5.08 6.86 48.32
CA GLY A 485 5.27 7.69 49.51
C GLY A 485 5.25 6.87 50.80
N ALA A 486 5.81 7.39 51.89
CA ALA A 486 5.73 6.76 53.21
C ALA A 486 4.41 7.07 53.93
N GLY A 487 3.98 6.18 54.83
CA GLY A 487 2.87 6.47 55.73
C GLY A 487 3.26 7.37 56.91
N GLY A 488 2.25 7.97 57.54
CA GLY A 488 2.40 8.82 58.73
C GLY A 488 2.75 8.03 60.01
N ALA A 489 3.00 8.75 61.12
CA ALA A 489 3.39 8.14 62.39
C ALA A 489 2.21 7.78 63.32
N SER A 490 2.35 6.68 64.08
CA SER A 490 1.37 6.25 65.09
C SER A 490 1.33 7.07 66.40
N SER A 491 2.25 8.02 66.62
CA SER A 491 2.29 8.83 67.85
C SER A 491 1.43 10.11 67.78
N THR A 492 1.11 10.70 68.93
CA THR A 492 -0.01 11.66 69.12
C THR A 492 0.08 13.02 68.43
N ASN A 493 1.14 13.35 67.67
CA ASN A 493 1.24 14.63 66.98
C ASN A 493 1.78 14.46 65.54
N GLY A 494 0.89 14.43 64.54
CA GLY A 494 1.05 15.05 63.22
C GLY A 494 2.17 14.64 62.26
N ARG A 495 3.09 13.74 62.59
CA ARG A 495 4.28 13.48 61.75
C ARG A 495 3.92 12.96 60.36
N GLY A 496 4.38 13.67 59.33
CA GLY A 496 4.17 13.33 57.92
C GLY A 496 5.30 12.50 57.32
N GLY A 497 4.94 11.55 56.45
CA GLY A 497 5.90 10.75 55.69
C GLY A 497 6.58 11.52 54.56
N GLY A 498 7.75 11.06 54.13
CA GLY A 498 8.41 11.54 52.92
C GLY A 498 7.68 11.08 51.65
N GLY A 499 7.73 11.90 50.60
CA GLY A 499 7.22 11.51 49.27
C GLY A 499 8.14 10.52 48.58
N GLY A 500 7.62 9.73 47.64
CA GLY A 500 8.42 8.86 46.78
C GLY A 500 9.16 9.63 45.69
N GLY A 501 10.30 9.10 45.23
CA GLY A 501 11.02 9.67 44.10
C GLY A 501 10.34 9.36 42.77
N GLY A 502 10.52 10.21 41.77
CA GLY A 502 10.08 9.94 40.40
C GLY A 502 11.02 9.02 39.64
N GLY A 503 10.50 8.36 38.61
CA GLY A 503 11.28 7.52 37.69
C GLY A 503 12.25 8.33 36.80
N ALA A 504 13.34 7.69 36.41
CA ALA A 504 14.29 8.23 35.43
C ALA A 504 13.73 8.18 34.01
N ALA A 505 14.42 8.85 33.06
CA ALA A 505 14.20 8.67 31.64
C ALA A 505 15.50 8.27 30.92
N CYS A 506 15.40 7.29 30.03
CA CYS A 506 16.46 6.80 29.16
C CYS A 506 15.99 7.00 27.72
N ILE A 507 16.76 7.72 26.91
CA ILE A 507 16.49 7.90 25.49
C ILE A 507 17.75 7.50 24.73
N SER A 508 17.61 6.60 23.75
CA SER A 508 18.72 6.18 22.91
C SER A 508 18.26 5.83 21.51
N VAL A 509 19.12 6.06 20.52
CA VAL A 509 19.00 5.46 19.20
C VAL A 509 19.74 4.12 19.22
N VAL A 510 19.07 3.05 18.80
CA VAL A 510 19.61 1.70 18.74
C VAL A 510 19.38 1.12 17.36
N SER A 511 20.40 0.50 16.78
CA SER A 511 20.25 -0.20 15.50
C SER A 511 19.73 -1.61 15.74
N LEU A 512 18.53 -1.90 15.22
CA LEU A 512 17.88 -3.20 15.29
C LEU A 512 17.93 -3.88 13.92
N THR A 513 17.71 -5.18 13.89
CA THR A 513 17.75 -6.02 12.68
C THR A 513 16.36 -6.61 12.45
N LYS A 514 15.88 -6.53 11.22
CA LYS A 514 14.57 -7.09 10.81
C LYS A 514 14.40 -8.53 11.28
N ASP A 515 13.19 -8.84 11.73
CA ASP A 515 12.73 -10.15 12.22
C ASP A 515 13.47 -10.67 13.47
N GLN A 516 14.39 -9.89 14.05
CA GLN A 516 14.98 -10.18 15.35
C GLN A 516 14.07 -9.68 16.48
N THR A 517 14.08 -10.43 17.59
CA THR A 517 13.33 -10.13 18.81
C THR A 517 14.23 -9.53 19.89
N TYR A 518 13.72 -8.51 20.60
CA TYR A 518 14.42 -7.77 21.63
C TYR A 518 13.60 -7.74 22.92
N ASP A 519 14.21 -8.16 24.04
CA ASP A 519 13.52 -8.23 25.32
C ASP A 519 13.30 -6.83 25.92
N TYR A 520 12.10 -6.61 26.46
CA TYR A 520 11.73 -5.41 27.21
C TYR A 520 11.04 -5.74 28.53
N SER A 521 11.12 -4.82 29.50
CA SER A 521 10.40 -4.89 30.76
C SER A 521 10.01 -3.49 31.21
N VAL A 522 8.73 -3.25 31.48
CA VAL A 522 8.25 -1.97 31.99
C VAL A 522 8.32 -1.95 33.52
N GLY A 523 8.86 -0.87 34.08
CA GLY A 523 9.01 -0.69 35.51
C GLY A 523 7.67 -0.64 36.24
N ALA A 524 7.43 -1.58 37.15
CA ALA A 524 6.29 -1.53 38.05
C ALA A 524 6.34 -0.30 38.99
N LEU A 525 5.16 0.17 39.40
CA LEU A 525 5.03 1.23 40.40
C LEU A 525 5.48 0.79 41.79
N GLY A 526 5.94 1.74 42.60
CA GLY A 526 6.20 1.55 44.02
C GLY A 526 4.91 1.68 44.84
N GLY A 527 4.55 0.62 45.59
CA GLY A 527 3.41 0.66 46.50
C GLY A 527 3.58 1.69 47.63
N GLY A 528 2.49 2.37 47.98
CA GLY A 528 2.46 3.32 49.10
C GLY A 528 2.70 2.63 50.45
N GLY A 529 3.45 3.29 51.32
CA GLY A 529 3.75 2.76 52.65
C GLY A 529 2.52 2.73 53.55
N ALA A 530 2.34 1.63 54.29
CA ALA A 530 1.40 1.59 55.40
C ALA A 530 1.79 2.61 56.49
N VAL A 531 0.93 2.82 57.48
CA VAL A 531 1.26 3.66 58.65
C VAL A 531 2.55 3.16 59.31
N ASN A 532 3.48 4.07 59.62
CA ASN A 532 4.87 3.80 60.03
C ASN A 532 5.71 2.97 59.04
N GLY A 533 5.23 2.77 57.80
CA GLY A 533 5.88 2.01 56.76
C GLY A 533 6.50 2.90 55.69
N ASN A 534 7.66 2.48 55.18
CA ASN A 534 8.27 3.08 54.02
C ASN A 534 7.42 2.81 52.77
N GLY A 535 7.49 3.72 51.80
CA GLY A 535 7.05 3.40 50.45
C GLY A 535 7.97 2.35 49.82
N SER A 536 7.43 1.58 48.87
CA SER A 536 8.24 0.67 48.06
C SER A 536 8.90 1.45 46.91
N ASN A 537 10.05 0.97 46.44
CA ASN A 537 10.69 1.52 45.25
C ASN A 537 9.87 1.21 44.00
N GLY A 538 9.90 2.10 43.02
CA GLY A 538 9.50 1.75 41.65
C GLY A 538 10.57 0.85 41.01
N ALA A 539 10.15 0.00 40.08
CA ALA A 539 11.07 -0.83 39.32
C ALA A 539 11.58 -0.09 38.06
N ALA A 540 12.68 -0.60 37.49
CA ALA A 540 13.26 -0.04 36.28
C ALA A 540 12.50 -0.48 35.02
N SER A 541 12.45 0.40 34.03
CA SER A 541 12.08 0.03 32.65
C SER A 541 13.35 -0.28 31.86
N THR A 542 13.37 -1.40 31.15
CA THR A 542 14.56 -1.90 30.44
C THR A 542 14.27 -2.36 29.02
N PHE A 543 15.25 -2.18 28.14
CA PHE A 543 15.26 -2.72 26.77
C PHE A 543 16.64 -3.31 26.47
N VAL A 544 16.71 -4.49 25.82
CA VAL A 544 17.97 -5.23 25.62
C VAL A 544 18.31 -5.35 24.14
N VAL A 545 19.49 -4.86 23.75
CA VAL A 545 20.03 -4.96 22.37
C VAL A 545 21.46 -5.49 22.43
N GLY A 546 21.74 -6.60 21.74
CA GLY A 546 23.11 -7.15 21.65
C GLY A 546 23.77 -7.44 23.00
N GLY A 547 22.99 -7.78 24.03
CA GLY A 547 23.48 -7.98 25.41
C GLY A 547 23.66 -6.70 26.23
N THR A 548 23.46 -5.52 25.65
CA THR A 548 23.42 -4.24 26.38
C THR A 548 22.01 -3.99 26.89
N THR A 549 21.88 -3.75 28.19
CA THR A 549 20.62 -3.33 28.82
C THR A 549 20.56 -1.80 28.94
N TYR A 550 19.67 -1.19 28.18
CA TYR A 550 19.26 0.21 28.34
C TYR A 550 18.26 0.26 29.48
N SER A 551 18.43 1.19 30.43
CA SER A 551 17.66 1.17 31.67
C SER A 551 17.29 2.57 32.13
N ALA A 552 16.01 2.75 32.45
CA ALA A 552 15.50 3.87 33.23
C ALA A 552 15.11 3.36 34.63
N GLY A 553 15.92 3.69 35.63
CA GLY A 553 15.70 3.27 37.00
C GLY A 553 14.42 3.87 37.61
N GLY A 554 13.74 3.07 38.43
CA GLY A 554 12.60 3.54 39.20
C GLY A 554 13.00 4.44 40.38
N GLY A 555 12.07 5.27 40.83
CA GLY A 555 12.25 6.14 41.99
C GLY A 555 12.25 5.37 43.31
N GLY A 556 13.03 5.84 44.28
CA GLY A 556 13.08 5.27 45.62
C GLY A 556 11.79 5.53 46.40
N GLY A 557 11.42 4.62 47.30
CA GLY A 557 10.31 4.81 48.22
C GLY A 557 10.62 5.85 49.31
N GLY A 558 9.62 6.68 49.64
CA GLY A 558 9.72 7.62 50.75
C GLY A 558 9.93 6.90 52.08
N GLN A 559 10.61 7.55 53.03
CA GLN A 559 10.93 6.95 54.32
C GLN A 559 9.96 7.39 55.43
N ALA A 560 9.64 6.43 56.30
CA ALA A 560 8.75 6.56 57.45
C ALA A 560 9.37 7.43 58.58
N PRO A 561 8.59 7.76 59.64
CA PRO A 561 8.80 8.91 60.55
C PRO A 561 10.01 8.90 61.52
N THR A 562 11.10 8.20 61.21
CA THR A 562 12.38 8.30 61.93
C THR A 562 13.39 9.20 61.22
N VAL A 563 13.29 9.36 59.89
CA VAL A 563 14.22 10.15 59.06
C VAL A 563 13.50 11.19 58.17
N TYR A 564 12.20 11.00 57.89
CA TYR A 564 11.33 11.88 57.07
C TYR A 564 11.77 12.12 55.62
N THR A 565 12.85 11.48 55.19
CA THR A 565 13.48 11.73 53.89
C THR A 565 12.58 11.27 52.76
N GLY A 566 12.46 12.11 51.74
CA GLY A 566 11.86 11.69 50.49
C GLY A 566 12.68 10.60 49.80
N GLY A 567 12.03 9.89 48.90
CA GLY A 567 12.66 8.87 48.06
C GLY A 567 13.72 9.48 47.15
N THR A 568 14.78 8.71 46.91
CA THR A 568 15.81 9.08 45.94
C THR A 568 15.22 9.11 44.53
N PRO A 569 15.73 9.96 43.63
CA PRO A 569 15.29 9.97 42.24
C PRO A 569 15.76 8.69 41.54
N GLY A 570 15.01 8.25 40.53
CA GLY A 570 15.49 7.23 39.61
C GLY A 570 16.68 7.75 38.80
N THR A 571 17.58 6.86 38.41
CA THR A 571 18.71 7.14 37.50
C THR A 571 18.68 6.24 36.27
N ALA A 572 19.08 6.75 35.11
CA ALA A 572 19.18 5.99 33.86
C ALA A 572 20.64 5.61 33.53
N SER A 573 20.83 4.58 32.69
CA SER A 573 22.15 4.08 32.29
C SER A 573 22.15 3.51 30.88
N ASN A 574 23.30 3.62 30.22
CA ASN A 574 23.62 3.11 28.87
C ASN A 574 22.86 3.78 27.72
N CYS A 575 22.22 4.93 27.96
CA CYS A 575 21.45 5.64 26.95
C CYS A 575 22.19 6.88 26.48
N ASP A 576 21.95 7.30 25.24
CA ASP A 576 22.50 8.54 24.67
C ASP A 576 22.13 9.75 25.53
N THR A 577 20.89 9.78 26.03
CA THR A 577 20.41 10.77 26.99
C THR A 577 19.86 10.08 28.23
N ASN A 578 20.49 10.34 29.37
CA ASN A 578 20.06 9.88 30.68
C ASN A 578 19.51 11.07 31.47
N ARG A 579 18.27 10.98 31.95
CA ARG A 579 17.65 11.98 32.81
C ARG A 579 17.24 11.39 34.14
N THR A 580 17.44 12.18 35.18
CA THR A 580 17.17 11.80 36.56
C THR A 580 15.76 12.20 36.95
N GLY A 581 15.07 11.32 37.68
CA GLY A 581 13.76 11.64 38.23
C GLY A 581 13.83 12.76 39.27
N GLY A 582 12.68 13.24 39.72
CA GLY A 582 12.58 14.17 40.83
C GLY A 582 12.78 13.46 42.17
N THR A 583 13.47 14.10 43.10
CA THR A 583 13.50 13.61 44.49
C THR A 583 12.11 13.72 45.12
N GLY A 584 11.77 12.76 45.98
CA GLY A 584 10.63 12.93 46.87
C GLY A 584 10.91 14.07 47.85
N GLY A 585 9.87 14.81 48.26
CA GLY A 585 10.02 15.82 49.30
C GLY A 585 10.22 15.19 50.68
N THR A 586 10.88 15.92 51.58
CA THR A 586 11.09 15.52 52.97
C THR A 586 9.93 16.02 53.83
N GLY A 587 9.25 15.12 54.55
CA GLY A 587 8.14 15.45 55.44
C GLY A 587 8.59 16.22 56.69
N THR A 588 7.64 16.81 57.42
CA THR A 588 7.89 17.54 58.67
C THR A 588 7.18 16.88 59.85
N ALA A 589 7.34 17.48 61.04
CA ALA A 589 6.67 17.04 62.25
C ALA A 589 5.13 17.17 62.21
N GLY A 590 4.57 17.90 61.24
CA GLY A 590 3.12 18.14 61.09
C GLY A 590 2.54 17.86 59.70
N ASP A 591 3.37 17.84 58.67
CA ASP A 591 2.95 17.80 57.27
C ASP A 591 3.73 16.73 56.50
N SER A 592 3.07 16.04 55.58
CA SER A 592 3.74 15.11 54.67
C SER A 592 4.12 15.80 53.38
N ALA A 593 5.13 15.25 52.71
CA ALA A 593 5.67 15.82 51.49
C ALA A 593 5.09 15.18 50.23
N GLY A 594 5.06 15.94 49.14
CA GLY A 594 4.75 15.44 47.81
C GLY A 594 5.87 14.57 47.23
N GLY A 595 5.51 13.66 46.33
CA GLY A 595 6.45 12.87 45.55
C GLY A 595 7.16 13.71 44.49
N GLY A 596 8.30 13.22 44.00
CA GLY A 596 8.98 13.80 42.85
C GLY A 596 8.28 13.45 41.54
N SER A 597 8.36 14.33 40.54
CA SER A 597 7.88 14.00 39.18
C SER A 597 8.85 13.03 38.50
N ALA A 598 8.40 12.25 37.53
CA ALA A 598 9.31 11.55 36.65
C ALA A 598 10.10 12.54 35.77
N ALA A 599 11.24 12.10 35.27
CA ALA A 599 11.89 12.72 34.14
C ALA A 599 11.07 12.48 32.86
N GLY A 600 11.20 13.38 31.88
CA GLY A 600 10.59 13.25 30.56
C GLY A 600 11.63 13.23 29.44
N THR A 601 11.17 13.27 28.20
CA THR A 601 12.05 13.38 27.04
C THR A 601 12.64 14.78 26.84
N THR A 602 12.19 15.78 27.61
CA THR A 602 12.69 17.16 27.52
C THR A 602 13.53 17.61 28.72
N ALA A 603 13.30 17.08 29.92
CA ALA A 603 13.99 17.52 31.14
C ALA A 603 14.02 16.47 32.26
N ASP A 604 14.88 16.70 33.25
CA ASP A 604 14.90 15.97 34.52
C ASP A 604 13.59 16.19 35.29
N GLY A 605 13.29 15.26 36.19
CA GLY A 605 12.12 15.35 37.06
C GLY A 605 12.26 16.44 38.12
N ASN A 606 11.15 17.09 38.42
CA ASN A 606 11.06 18.12 39.44
C ASN A 606 10.92 17.52 40.84
N PRO A 607 11.64 18.06 41.84
CA PRO A 607 11.53 17.57 43.22
C PRO A 607 10.15 17.87 43.82
N GLY A 608 9.68 16.98 44.68
CA GLY A 608 8.52 17.23 45.54
C GLY A 608 8.85 18.15 46.72
N THR A 609 7.83 18.83 47.23
CA THR A 609 7.92 19.74 48.38
C THR A 609 6.80 19.46 49.38
N VAL A 610 6.79 20.14 50.52
CA VAL A 610 5.70 20.03 51.50
C VAL A 610 4.61 21.05 51.16
N PRO A 611 3.37 20.64 50.88
CA PRO A 611 2.89 19.28 50.56
C PRO A 611 2.89 18.97 49.04
N THR A 612 3.33 19.90 48.19
CA THR A 612 3.11 19.83 46.73
C THR A 612 4.04 18.82 46.05
N GLY A 613 3.47 17.92 45.24
CA GLY A 613 4.26 17.04 44.39
C GLY A 613 4.99 17.79 43.27
N GLY A 614 6.09 17.21 42.78
CA GLY A 614 6.86 17.79 41.68
C GLY A 614 5.99 17.98 40.44
N ALA A 615 6.11 19.14 39.78
CA ALA A 615 5.37 19.44 38.57
C ALA A 615 5.73 18.48 37.44
N ALA A 616 4.76 18.11 36.61
CA ALA A 616 4.98 17.26 35.44
C ALA A 616 6.02 17.89 34.50
N VAL A 617 6.81 17.04 33.86
CA VAL A 617 7.70 17.43 32.76
C VAL A 617 6.93 17.25 31.46
N SER A 618 7.01 18.22 30.56
CA SER A 618 6.38 18.11 29.24
C SER A 618 6.88 16.86 28.53
N LEU A 619 5.96 16.02 28.03
CA LEU A 619 6.23 14.80 27.26
C LEU A 619 6.79 13.63 28.11
N TYR A 620 5.89 12.68 28.39
CA TYR A 620 6.08 11.40 29.10
C TYR A 620 6.48 11.45 30.60
N GLY A 621 6.77 12.63 31.17
CA GLY A 621 7.16 12.77 32.59
C GLY A 621 5.99 13.11 33.52
N GLY A 622 5.50 12.13 34.28
CA GLY A 622 4.35 12.28 35.17
C GLY A 622 4.60 13.08 36.43
N LYS A 623 3.54 13.78 36.89
CA LYS A 623 3.56 14.59 38.11
C LYS A 623 3.72 13.74 39.37
N GLY A 624 4.42 14.28 40.37
CA GLY A 624 4.43 13.70 41.70
C GLY A 624 3.10 13.89 42.43
N GLY A 625 2.68 12.90 43.22
CA GLY A 625 1.50 12.97 44.07
C GLY A 625 1.69 13.94 45.23
N ASN A 626 0.68 14.72 45.56
CA ASN A 626 0.72 15.63 46.71
C ASN A 626 0.74 14.87 48.05
N GLY A 627 1.52 15.36 49.01
CA GLY A 627 1.36 15.06 50.43
C GLY A 627 0.17 15.83 51.02
N SER A 628 0.21 16.10 52.32
CA SER A 628 -0.89 16.74 53.04
C SER A 628 -0.41 17.53 54.25
N THR A 629 -1.08 18.64 54.54
CA THR A 629 -0.96 19.39 55.80
C THR A 629 -2.10 19.08 56.78
N GLY A 630 -3.05 18.24 56.37
CA GLY A 630 -4.13 17.75 57.22
C GLY A 630 -3.69 16.56 58.07
N ASN A 631 -4.31 16.34 59.22
CA ASN A 631 -4.02 15.19 60.06
C ASN A 631 -4.71 13.92 59.54
N ASN A 632 -4.05 12.76 59.63
CA ASN A 632 -4.63 11.45 59.29
C ASN A 632 -5.02 11.30 57.80
N VAL A 633 -4.30 11.96 56.89
CA VAL A 633 -4.60 11.99 55.46
C VAL A 633 -3.65 11.09 54.69
N THR A 634 -4.18 10.28 53.78
CA THR A 634 -3.38 9.48 52.85
C THR A 634 -2.80 10.38 51.75
N GLY A 635 -1.51 10.18 51.44
CA GLY A 635 -0.86 10.89 50.33
C GLY A 635 -1.48 10.54 48.99
N ALA A 636 -1.51 11.50 48.07
CA ALA A 636 -2.04 11.27 46.73
C ALA A 636 -1.09 10.36 45.92
N PRO A 637 -1.62 9.51 45.03
CA PRO A 637 -0.78 8.75 44.11
C PRO A 637 -0.05 9.67 43.13
N GLY A 638 1.08 9.20 42.60
CA GLY A 638 1.75 9.83 41.45
C GLY A 638 0.93 9.68 40.17
N GLU A 639 1.23 10.51 39.17
CA GLU A 639 0.53 10.52 37.88
C GLU A 639 1.37 9.90 36.75
N LEU A 640 0.70 9.64 35.62
CA LEU A 640 1.24 9.08 34.38
C LEU A 640 2.35 9.96 33.78
N TYR A 641 3.55 9.45 33.44
CA TYR A 641 4.16 8.17 33.80
C TYR A 641 5.24 8.35 34.87
N GLY A 642 5.50 7.32 35.69
CA GLY A 642 6.63 7.29 36.62
C GLY A 642 6.59 8.29 37.80
N GLY A 643 5.49 9.02 38.01
CA GLY A 643 5.38 9.99 39.10
C GLY A 643 5.47 9.33 40.48
N GLY A 644 6.21 9.92 41.42
CA GLY A 644 6.33 9.43 42.79
C GLY A 644 5.08 9.72 43.64
N GLY A 645 4.72 8.83 44.56
CA GLY A 645 3.56 9.01 45.45
C GLY A 645 3.82 10.01 46.58
N GLY A 646 2.79 10.75 47.01
CA GLY A 646 2.87 11.65 48.16
C GLY A 646 2.91 10.90 49.50
N GLY A 647 3.53 11.48 50.52
CA GLY A 647 3.54 10.93 51.87
C GLY A 647 2.19 11.07 52.59
N GLY A 648 1.89 10.18 53.53
CA GLY A 648 0.73 10.26 54.41
C GLY A 648 1.02 10.98 55.73
N THR A 649 -0.03 11.43 56.44
CA THR A 649 0.08 12.10 57.75
C THR A 649 -0.62 11.33 58.87
N GLY A 650 -0.11 11.46 60.08
CA GLY A 650 -0.78 10.98 61.30
C GLY A 650 -0.91 9.46 61.41
N LYS A 651 -1.85 9.01 62.25
CA LYS A 651 -1.95 7.61 62.71
C LYS A 651 -2.63 6.67 61.73
N THR A 652 -3.34 7.22 60.75
CA THR A 652 -4.11 6.44 59.77
C THR A 652 -3.77 6.79 58.33
N GLY A 653 -2.99 7.84 58.08
CA GLY A 653 -2.59 8.24 56.73
C GLY A 653 -1.51 7.32 56.17
N SER A 654 -1.82 6.59 55.10
CA SER A 654 -0.85 5.83 54.31
C SER A 654 -0.15 6.71 53.28
N GLY A 655 0.98 6.27 52.75
CA GLY A 655 1.57 6.90 51.57
C GLY A 655 0.73 6.63 50.31
N GLY A 656 0.81 7.53 49.35
CA GLY A 656 0.31 7.32 48.00
C GLY A 656 1.23 6.37 47.22
N ALA A 657 0.66 5.60 46.31
CA ALA A 657 1.43 4.79 45.38
C ALA A 657 2.15 5.68 44.35
N GLY A 658 3.30 5.24 43.86
CA GLY A 658 3.87 5.81 42.64
C GLY A 658 3.07 5.39 41.40
N TYR A 659 3.50 5.84 40.23
CA TYR A 659 2.94 5.42 38.95
C TYR A 659 3.86 4.44 38.22
N GLY A 660 3.29 3.58 37.35
CA GLY A 660 4.06 2.66 36.51
C GLY A 660 5.00 3.38 35.53
N GLY A 661 6.02 2.66 35.09
CA GLY A 661 6.93 3.10 34.03
C GLY A 661 6.27 3.05 32.65
N TYR A 662 7.08 3.34 31.64
CA TYR A 662 6.64 3.42 30.25
C TYR A 662 7.80 3.06 29.32
N ILE A 663 7.50 2.41 28.21
CA ILE A 663 8.45 2.19 27.11
C ILE A 663 7.76 2.62 25.82
N ARG A 664 8.49 3.33 24.96
CA ARG A 664 8.09 3.67 23.59
C ARG A 664 9.25 3.41 22.63
N ILE A 665 8.94 2.81 21.49
CA ILE A 665 9.89 2.49 20.42
C ILE A 665 9.40 3.15 19.14
N GLU A 666 10.21 4.04 18.60
CA GLU A 666 9.97 4.80 17.37
C GLU A 666 11.02 4.44 16.33
N TRP A 667 10.70 4.62 15.05
CA TRP A 667 11.66 4.42 13.99
C TRP A 667 11.42 5.31 12.78
N THR A 668 12.50 5.53 12.04
CA THR A 668 12.51 6.07 10.70
C THR A 668 13.23 5.09 9.79
N ILE A 669 12.72 4.87 8.58
CA ILE A 669 13.40 4.00 7.62
C ILE A 669 14.72 4.66 7.22
N PRO A 670 15.89 4.03 7.46
CA PRO A 670 17.17 4.63 7.10
C PRO A 670 17.33 4.70 5.59
N THR A 671 18.03 5.73 5.13
CA THR A 671 18.35 5.94 3.71
C THR A 671 19.86 5.98 3.51
N ILE A 672 20.34 5.43 2.40
CA ILE A 672 21.73 5.46 1.97
C ILE A 672 21.93 6.41 0.79
N THR A 673 23.20 6.74 0.57
CA THR A 673 23.67 7.31 -0.69
C THR A 673 24.27 6.21 -1.55
N VAL A 674 23.90 6.19 -2.83
CA VAL A 674 24.50 5.36 -3.87
C VAL A 674 25.28 6.28 -4.80
N SER A 675 26.55 5.99 -5.09
CA SER A 675 27.38 6.88 -5.90
C SER A 675 28.52 6.17 -6.59
N GLY A 676 29.13 6.86 -7.55
CA GLY A 676 30.36 6.40 -8.15
C GLY A 676 30.78 7.22 -9.36
N THR A 677 31.47 6.57 -10.28
CA THR A 677 32.03 7.20 -11.48
C THR A 677 31.29 6.74 -12.72
N SER A 678 31.33 7.56 -13.77
CA SER A 678 30.77 7.21 -15.07
C SER A 678 31.55 7.85 -16.20
N ASN A 679 31.62 7.15 -17.33
CA ASN A 679 32.08 7.72 -18.60
C ASN A 679 30.92 7.98 -19.59
N VAL A 680 29.67 7.79 -19.14
CA VAL A 680 28.45 8.15 -19.88
C VAL A 680 28.33 9.69 -19.93
N GLY A 681 27.49 10.20 -20.83
CA GLY A 681 27.34 11.63 -21.08
C GLY A 681 27.04 12.50 -19.85
N GLU A 682 27.51 13.75 -19.87
CA GLU A 682 27.16 14.74 -18.85
C GLU A 682 25.64 14.99 -18.86
N GLY A 683 25.02 15.01 -17.69
CA GLY A 683 23.57 15.20 -17.57
C GLY A 683 22.74 13.92 -17.73
N THR A 684 23.37 12.77 -17.99
CA THR A 684 22.68 11.47 -18.02
C THR A 684 22.11 11.13 -16.65
N ILE A 685 20.88 10.60 -16.62
CA ILE A 685 20.21 10.22 -15.38
C ILE A 685 20.75 8.86 -14.91
N VAL A 686 20.89 8.69 -13.61
CA VAL A 686 21.30 7.42 -13.00
C VAL A 686 20.19 6.94 -12.09
N ARG A 687 19.84 5.66 -12.21
CA ARG A 687 18.81 5.00 -11.41
C ARG A 687 19.38 3.81 -10.67
N VAL A 688 18.67 3.38 -9.63
CA VAL A 688 19.08 2.23 -8.82
C VAL A 688 17.89 1.37 -8.45
N ALA A 689 18.00 0.07 -8.67
CA ALA A 689 17.10 -0.93 -8.15
C ALA A 689 17.73 -1.67 -6.96
N VAL A 690 16.94 -1.87 -5.92
CA VAL A 690 17.27 -2.59 -4.70
C VAL A 690 16.48 -3.89 -4.68
N ASN A 691 17.18 -5.02 -4.87
CA ASN A 691 16.64 -6.37 -4.76
C ASN A 691 15.31 -6.60 -5.50
N GLY A 692 15.24 -6.16 -6.76
CA GLY A 692 14.03 -6.33 -7.58
C GLY A 692 13.10 -5.13 -7.60
N SER A 693 13.42 -4.06 -6.88
CA SER A 693 12.57 -2.87 -6.77
C SER A 693 13.30 -1.60 -7.14
N LEU A 694 12.73 -0.81 -8.05
CA LEU A 694 13.35 0.43 -8.51
C LEU A 694 13.13 1.54 -7.48
N ALA A 695 14.21 2.21 -7.07
CA ALA A 695 14.14 3.35 -6.19
C ALA A 695 13.57 4.58 -6.93
N GLU A 696 12.81 5.40 -6.19
CA GLU A 696 12.29 6.67 -6.71
C GLU A 696 13.39 7.71 -6.92
N GLN A 697 14.43 7.65 -6.09
CA GLN A 697 15.51 8.60 -6.14
C GLN A 697 16.35 8.37 -7.38
N THR A 698 16.65 9.47 -8.07
CA THR A 698 17.54 9.48 -9.24
C THR A 698 18.77 10.31 -8.95
N GLY A 699 19.80 10.07 -9.74
CA GLY A 699 21.03 10.84 -9.76
C GLY A 699 21.29 11.38 -11.16
N THR A 700 22.34 12.17 -11.29
CA THR A 700 22.76 12.68 -12.59
C THR A 700 24.27 12.65 -12.69
N VAL A 701 24.78 12.26 -13.87
CA VAL A 701 26.21 12.32 -14.17
C VAL A 701 26.65 13.79 -14.24
N THR A 702 27.58 14.17 -13.37
CA THR A 702 28.20 15.49 -13.32
C THR A 702 29.72 15.34 -13.22
N SER A 703 30.43 15.84 -14.23
CA SER A 703 31.89 15.78 -14.36
C SER A 703 32.46 14.36 -14.15
N GLY A 704 31.80 13.36 -14.74
CA GLY A 704 32.20 11.95 -14.67
C GLY A 704 31.92 11.26 -13.32
N ASN A 705 31.16 11.89 -12.43
CA ASN A 705 30.69 11.30 -11.18
C ASN A 705 29.17 11.33 -11.11
N TRP A 706 28.55 10.51 -10.27
CA TRP A 706 27.11 10.54 -10.03
C TRP A 706 26.77 10.16 -8.58
N GLN A 707 25.61 10.60 -8.12
CA GLN A 707 25.12 10.33 -6.78
C GLN A 707 23.59 10.29 -6.75
N ILE A 708 23.04 9.29 -6.05
CA ILE A 708 21.64 9.14 -5.68
C ILE A 708 21.55 9.19 -4.16
N THR A 709 20.84 10.17 -3.59
CA THR A 709 20.68 10.32 -2.14
C THR A 709 19.27 9.95 -1.72
N GLY A 710 19.11 9.35 -0.53
CA GLY A 710 17.79 9.06 0.03
C GLY A 710 17.23 7.70 -0.37
N VAL A 711 18.04 6.82 -0.96
CA VAL A 711 17.64 5.46 -1.32
C VAL A 711 17.38 4.66 -0.04
N THR A 712 16.21 4.04 0.10
CA THR A 712 15.90 3.18 1.26
C THR A 712 17.02 2.16 1.49
N GLN A 713 17.53 2.08 2.71
CA GLN A 713 18.65 1.19 3.05
C GLN A 713 18.25 -0.28 2.81
N PRO A 714 19.01 -1.02 2.00
CA PRO A 714 18.77 -2.45 1.81
C PRO A 714 19.12 -3.26 3.07
N SER A 715 18.58 -4.48 3.16
CA SER A 715 19.11 -5.50 4.06
C SER A 715 20.46 -6.02 3.57
N ALA A 716 21.25 -6.60 4.47
CA ALA A 716 22.49 -7.27 4.08
C ALA A 716 22.22 -8.33 2.98
N ASP A 717 23.19 -8.52 2.10
CA ASP A 717 23.18 -9.46 0.98
C ASP A 717 22.21 -9.15 -0.17
N GLN A 718 21.42 -8.07 -0.08
CA GLN A 718 20.57 -7.61 -1.17
C GLN A 718 21.39 -7.03 -2.32
N ILE A 719 20.97 -7.31 -3.56
CA ILE A 719 21.61 -6.80 -4.77
C ILE A 719 21.15 -5.38 -5.07
N MET A 720 22.10 -4.55 -5.46
CA MET A 720 21.93 -3.21 -5.99
C MET A 720 22.26 -3.24 -7.48
N THR A 721 21.30 -2.88 -8.33
CA THR A 721 21.50 -2.73 -9.78
C THR A 721 21.38 -1.25 -10.11
N VAL A 722 22.49 -0.61 -10.48
CA VAL A 722 22.54 0.79 -10.90
C VAL A 722 22.71 0.84 -12.41
N PHE A 723 21.99 1.72 -13.08
CA PHE A 723 22.09 1.87 -14.53
C PHE A 723 21.92 3.32 -14.97
N ALA A 724 22.49 3.65 -16.11
CA ALA A 724 22.30 4.94 -16.77
C ALA A 724 21.01 4.91 -17.59
N THR A 725 20.26 6.01 -17.57
CA THR A 725 19.05 6.23 -18.38
C THR A 725 18.99 7.70 -18.80
N ASP A 726 18.00 8.09 -19.57
CA ASP A 726 17.80 9.49 -19.93
C ASP A 726 16.45 10.06 -19.43
N GLY A 727 16.13 11.29 -19.87
CA GLY A 727 14.94 12.00 -19.42
C GLY A 727 13.62 11.39 -19.86
N ASP A 728 13.60 10.43 -20.79
CA ASP A 728 12.41 9.74 -21.23
C ASP A 728 12.35 8.25 -20.83
N GLY A 729 13.40 7.78 -20.14
CA GLY A 729 13.48 6.46 -19.52
C GLY A 729 14.11 5.39 -20.41
N ASP A 730 14.77 5.78 -21.50
CA ASP A 730 15.43 4.90 -22.46
C ASP A 730 16.71 5.57 -22.98
N ILE A 731 17.88 5.02 -22.65
CA ILE A 731 19.15 5.49 -23.20
C ILE A 731 19.56 4.62 -24.39
N ALA A 732 19.96 5.24 -25.49
CA ALA A 732 20.37 4.51 -26.70
C ALA A 732 21.41 3.40 -26.40
N ASP A 733 21.23 2.20 -26.98
CA ASP A 733 22.04 0.99 -26.70
C ASP A 733 23.55 1.27 -26.63
N SER A 734 24.05 2.12 -27.52
CA SER A 734 25.46 2.52 -27.59
C SER A 734 26.00 3.31 -26.39
N SER A 735 25.15 3.66 -25.43
CA SER A 735 25.42 4.47 -24.24
C SER A 735 24.95 3.81 -22.94
N GLU A 736 24.33 2.62 -23.02
CA GLU A 736 23.88 1.87 -21.85
C GLU A 736 25.07 1.47 -20.96
N SER A 737 24.83 1.39 -19.66
CA SER A 737 25.82 0.97 -18.68
C SER A 737 25.12 0.48 -17.42
N THR A 738 25.70 -0.54 -16.78
CA THR A 738 25.13 -1.12 -15.57
C THR A 738 26.23 -1.44 -14.57
N ALA A 739 25.98 -1.15 -13.29
CA ALA A 739 26.79 -1.59 -12.19
C ALA A 739 25.95 -2.44 -11.23
N ILE A 740 26.47 -3.59 -10.83
CA ILE A 740 25.86 -4.46 -9.83
C ILE A 740 26.76 -4.60 -8.61
N SER A 741 26.17 -4.55 -7.43
CA SER A 741 26.89 -4.80 -6.18
C SER A 741 25.98 -5.41 -5.12
N LYS A 742 26.57 -6.06 -4.10
CA LYS A 742 25.83 -6.66 -2.98
C LYS A 742 25.99 -5.79 -1.74
N TYR A 743 24.87 -5.42 -1.12
CA TYR A 743 24.85 -4.54 0.04
C TYR A 743 25.39 -5.23 1.29
N SER A 744 26.26 -4.54 2.04
CA SER A 744 26.92 -5.08 3.25
C SER A 744 26.02 -5.11 4.48
N GLY A 745 24.87 -4.45 4.42
CA GLY A 745 23.97 -4.24 5.55
C GLY A 745 24.18 -2.93 6.30
N SER A 746 25.22 -2.14 5.97
CA SER A 746 25.42 -0.81 6.57
C SER A 746 26.25 0.13 5.69
N GLY A 747 26.07 1.44 5.89
CA GLY A 747 26.84 2.47 5.19
C GLY A 747 26.35 2.76 3.77
N ASN A 748 27.04 3.68 3.10
CA ASN A 748 26.74 4.07 1.72
C ASN A 748 27.32 3.08 0.71
N MET A 749 26.70 3.01 -0.47
CA MET A 749 27.22 2.28 -1.62
C MET A 749 27.95 3.26 -2.53
N ILE A 750 29.26 3.32 -2.43
CA ILE A 750 30.09 4.20 -3.24
C ILE A 750 30.97 3.37 -4.19
N ASP A 751 31.75 4.04 -5.05
CA ASP A 751 32.68 3.41 -5.99
C ASP A 751 32.05 2.46 -7.03
N MET A 752 30.75 2.60 -7.30
CA MET A 752 30.11 1.90 -8.41
C MET A 752 30.53 2.54 -9.75
N VAL A 753 30.68 1.76 -10.82
CA VAL A 753 31.24 2.24 -12.09
C VAL A 753 30.24 2.06 -13.22
N LEU A 754 29.86 3.15 -13.88
CA LEU A 754 28.98 3.14 -15.05
C LEU A 754 29.79 3.50 -16.29
N ASP A 755 30.41 2.49 -16.90
CA ASP A 755 31.11 2.64 -18.17
C ASP A 755 30.20 2.19 -19.33
N ILE A 756 30.20 2.95 -20.43
CA ILE A 756 29.45 2.64 -21.65
C ILE A 756 29.74 1.20 -22.10
N ASN A 757 28.68 0.50 -22.50
CA ASN A 757 28.66 -0.90 -22.94
C ASN A 757 29.29 -1.86 -21.91
N THR A 758 29.23 -1.52 -20.61
CA THR A 758 29.85 -2.33 -19.55
C THR A 758 28.85 -2.70 -18.46
N LEU A 759 28.81 -3.99 -18.13
CA LEU A 759 28.36 -4.51 -16.84
C LEU A 759 29.54 -4.51 -15.87
N SER A 760 29.57 -3.55 -14.95
CA SER A 760 30.55 -3.52 -13.86
C SER A 760 30.04 -4.32 -12.66
N VAL A 761 30.86 -5.24 -12.16
CA VAL A 761 30.59 -6.03 -10.95
C VAL A 761 31.45 -5.46 -9.83
N GLY A 762 30.85 -4.67 -8.95
CA GLY A 762 31.56 -4.12 -7.79
C GLY A 762 31.09 -2.77 -7.26
N GLY A 763 31.70 -2.35 -6.16
CA GLY A 763 31.46 -1.11 -5.41
C GLY A 763 32.07 -1.19 -4.01
N THR A 764 31.69 -0.32 -3.06
CA THR A 764 32.11 -0.51 -1.67
C THR A 764 31.40 -1.68 -1.02
N GLY A 765 32.11 -2.79 -0.88
CA GLY A 765 31.60 -3.96 -0.18
C GLY A 765 32.52 -5.17 -0.21
N ALA A 766 33.45 -5.28 -1.18
CA ALA A 766 34.32 -6.45 -1.37
C ALA A 766 33.55 -7.78 -1.21
N GLN A 767 32.34 -7.83 -1.78
CA GLN A 767 31.42 -8.94 -1.59
C GLN A 767 31.45 -9.90 -2.77
N SER A 768 31.18 -11.18 -2.48
CA SER A 768 31.02 -12.19 -3.51
C SER A 768 29.59 -12.18 -4.02
N ILE A 769 29.42 -11.92 -5.31
CA ILE A 769 28.15 -11.96 -6.03
C ILE A 769 28.11 -13.29 -6.77
N ALA A 770 27.07 -14.10 -6.52
CA ALA A 770 26.76 -15.30 -7.29
C ALA A 770 25.69 -14.99 -8.33
N VAL A 771 25.69 -15.73 -9.45
CA VAL A 771 24.63 -15.60 -10.47
C VAL A 771 23.24 -15.85 -9.85
N SER A 772 23.13 -16.78 -8.90
CA SER A 772 21.89 -17.02 -8.15
C SER A 772 21.36 -15.81 -7.38
N ASP A 773 22.25 -14.90 -6.94
CA ASP A 773 21.84 -13.68 -6.25
C ASP A 773 21.15 -12.71 -7.23
N LEU A 774 21.66 -12.62 -8.46
CA LEU A 774 21.08 -11.80 -9.53
C LEU A 774 19.71 -12.34 -9.95
N VAL A 775 19.58 -13.66 -10.09
CA VAL A 775 18.31 -14.35 -10.36
C VAL A 775 17.29 -14.09 -9.24
N THR A 776 17.74 -14.09 -7.98
CA THR A 776 16.86 -13.85 -6.83
C THR A 776 16.42 -12.39 -6.75
N ALA A 777 17.33 -11.46 -7.06
CA ALA A 777 17.04 -10.04 -7.11
C ALA A 777 16.06 -9.70 -8.24
N ASN A 778 16.17 -10.34 -9.41
CA ASN A 778 15.21 -10.21 -10.51
C ASN A 778 14.98 -8.74 -10.94
N TYR A 779 16.08 -8.00 -11.09
CA TYR A 779 16.12 -6.67 -11.70
C TYR A 779 17.24 -6.61 -12.74
N ASP A 780 16.91 -7.02 -13.95
CA ASP A 780 17.80 -7.13 -15.09
C ASP A 780 17.11 -6.51 -16.33
N ALA A 781 17.62 -6.80 -17.53
CA ALA A 781 17.09 -6.26 -18.79
C ALA A 781 15.59 -6.52 -19.00
N ASP A 782 15.05 -7.57 -18.36
CA ASP A 782 13.65 -7.95 -18.44
C ASP A 782 12.74 -7.01 -17.60
N GLN A 783 13.36 -6.17 -16.74
CA GLN A 783 12.73 -5.12 -15.95
C GLN A 783 12.97 -3.74 -16.54
N ASP A 784 14.13 -3.45 -17.07
CA ASP A 784 14.47 -2.19 -17.70
C ASP A 784 15.45 -2.42 -18.85
N GLU A 785 15.16 -1.87 -20.02
CA GLU A 785 15.99 -2.17 -21.19
C GLU A 785 17.39 -1.60 -21.04
N ASP A 786 17.55 -0.46 -20.37
CA ASP A 786 18.86 0.17 -20.10
C ASP A 786 19.87 -0.71 -19.32
N ILE A 787 19.46 -1.90 -18.88
CA ILE A 787 20.29 -2.84 -18.13
C ILE A 787 20.98 -3.84 -19.07
N MET A 788 22.31 -3.88 -19.00
CA MET A 788 23.21 -4.63 -19.90
C MET A 788 23.16 -6.16 -19.76
N TYR A 789 22.39 -6.71 -18.82
CA TYR A 789 22.44 -8.14 -18.47
C TYR A 789 21.07 -8.76 -18.26
N ASP A 790 21.01 -10.07 -18.47
CA ASP A 790 19.87 -10.94 -18.16
C ASP A 790 20.39 -12.13 -17.33
N ALA A 791 19.78 -12.37 -16.17
CA ALA A 791 20.19 -13.41 -15.24
C ALA A 791 19.07 -14.44 -15.03
N GLU A 792 19.27 -15.64 -15.59
CA GLU A 792 18.37 -16.78 -15.44
C GLU A 792 19.00 -17.91 -14.62
N ILE A 793 18.18 -18.87 -14.19
CA ILE A 793 18.67 -20.09 -13.54
C ILE A 793 19.66 -20.79 -14.48
N GLY A 794 20.95 -20.76 -14.11
CA GLY A 794 22.02 -21.41 -14.87
C GLY A 794 22.68 -20.52 -15.93
N SER A 795 22.30 -19.26 -16.10
CA SER A 795 22.85 -18.38 -17.14
C SER A 795 22.97 -16.93 -16.68
N LEU A 796 24.10 -16.30 -17.01
CA LEU A 796 24.29 -14.86 -17.01
C LEU A 796 24.65 -14.44 -18.43
N LEU A 797 23.79 -13.68 -19.07
CA LEU A 797 23.98 -13.16 -20.41
C LEU A 797 24.25 -11.66 -20.32
N VAL A 798 25.41 -11.22 -20.78
CA VAL A 798 25.76 -9.80 -20.92
C VAL A 798 25.65 -9.51 -22.40
N GLN A 799 24.71 -8.63 -22.80
CA GLN A 799 23.95 -8.66 -24.06
C GLN A 799 22.62 -9.39 -23.92
N ALA A 800 21.73 -8.84 -23.10
CA ALA A 800 20.38 -9.37 -22.94
C ALA A 800 19.61 -9.44 -24.28
N ALA A 801 18.54 -10.24 -24.33
CA ALA A 801 17.82 -10.53 -25.58
C ALA A 801 17.11 -9.32 -26.23
N VAL A 802 17.12 -8.18 -25.52
CA VAL A 802 16.43 -6.94 -25.86
C VAL A 802 17.38 -5.90 -26.49
N ASN A 803 18.65 -5.86 -26.09
CA ASN A 803 19.64 -4.91 -26.59
C ASN A 803 20.55 -5.52 -27.68
N THR A 804 21.10 -4.67 -28.56
CA THR A 804 22.03 -5.10 -29.62
C THR A 804 23.40 -4.43 -29.52
N TYR A 805 24.32 -5.06 -28.78
CA TYR A 805 25.72 -4.64 -28.72
C TYR A 805 26.63 -5.44 -29.65
N ASP A 806 27.68 -4.77 -30.14
CA ASP A 806 28.78 -5.40 -30.88
C ASP A 806 30.08 -5.45 -30.04
N THR A 807 30.08 -4.91 -28.81
CA THR A 807 31.30 -4.66 -28.01
C THR A 807 31.09 -4.70 -26.49
N GLU A 808 30.00 -5.28 -26.01
CA GLU A 808 29.67 -5.31 -24.59
C GLU A 808 30.74 -5.99 -23.74
N LYS A 809 30.90 -5.51 -22.51
CA LYS A 809 31.94 -5.96 -21.59
C LYS A 809 31.34 -6.30 -20.23
N ILE A 810 31.77 -7.38 -19.61
CA ILE A 810 31.70 -7.54 -18.16
C ILE A 810 33.06 -7.22 -17.53
N ASP A 811 33.05 -6.38 -16.49
CA ASP A 811 34.26 -5.95 -15.77
C ASP A 811 34.10 -6.19 -14.27
N ILE A 812 34.91 -7.09 -13.72
CA ILE A 812 34.89 -7.41 -12.29
C ILE A 812 35.90 -6.50 -11.60
N LEU A 813 35.41 -5.54 -10.81
CA LEU A 813 36.20 -4.47 -10.22
C LEU A 813 37.14 -4.98 -9.12
N THR A 814 38.09 -4.13 -8.72
CA THR A 814 39.10 -4.49 -7.73
C THR A 814 38.44 -4.81 -6.39
N THR A 815 38.89 -5.87 -5.71
CA THR A 815 38.35 -6.41 -4.43
C THR A 815 37.03 -7.18 -4.52
N ASP A 816 36.28 -7.07 -5.61
CA ASP A 816 35.01 -7.77 -5.79
C ASP A 816 35.17 -9.16 -6.42
N THR A 817 34.21 -10.03 -6.18
CA THR A 817 34.21 -11.41 -6.71
C THR A 817 32.91 -11.72 -7.43
N LEU A 818 33.00 -12.22 -8.66
CA LEU A 818 31.89 -12.89 -9.35
C LEU A 818 32.06 -14.41 -9.22
N THR A 819 31.04 -15.10 -8.74
CA THR A 819 31.02 -16.55 -8.57
C THR A 819 30.01 -17.20 -9.51
N LEU A 820 30.49 -18.15 -10.33
CA LEU A 820 29.66 -19.08 -11.09
C LEU A 820 29.67 -20.45 -10.41
N SER A 821 28.48 -20.99 -10.21
CA SER A 821 28.23 -22.27 -9.55
C SER A 821 27.81 -23.37 -10.51
N GLY A 822 28.16 -24.62 -10.17
CA GLY A 822 27.63 -25.78 -10.90
C GLY A 822 27.96 -25.76 -12.40
N SER A 823 26.92 -25.81 -13.22
CA SER A 823 26.97 -25.74 -14.69
C SER A 823 26.51 -24.39 -15.23
N GLU A 824 26.58 -23.32 -14.43
CA GLU A 824 26.22 -21.97 -14.88
C GLU A 824 27.08 -21.51 -16.07
N THR A 825 26.47 -20.76 -16.97
CA THR A 825 27.12 -20.20 -18.16
C THR A 825 27.17 -18.68 -18.08
N LEU A 826 28.33 -18.07 -18.34
CA LEU A 826 28.47 -16.64 -18.62
C LEU A 826 28.75 -16.42 -20.10
N THR A 827 27.94 -15.60 -20.77
CA THR A 827 28.13 -15.23 -22.19
C THR A 827 28.29 -13.72 -22.30
N THR A 828 29.32 -13.26 -23.03
CA THR A 828 29.64 -11.84 -23.23
C THR A 828 30.60 -11.66 -24.40
N HIS A 829 30.69 -10.46 -25.00
CA HIS A 829 31.70 -10.14 -25.99
C HIS A 829 33.08 -9.90 -25.36
N HIS A 830 33.18 -9.12 -24.30
CA HIS A 830 34.44 -8.84 -23.60
C HIS A 830 34.37 -9.21 -22.13
N LEU A 831 35.42 -9.84 -21.61
CA LEU A 831 35.51 -10.18 -20.20
C LEU A 831 36.80 -9.64 -19.61
N THR A 832 36.69 -8.80 -18.58
CA THR A 832 37.82 -8.28 -17.81
C THR A 832 37.70 -8.71 -16.35
N VAL A 833 38.74 -9.38 -15.84
CA VAL A 833 38.86 -9.73 -14.43
C VAL A 833 39.92 -8.84 -13.81
N THR A 834 39.50 -7.82 -13.05
CA THR A 834 40.40 -6.98 -12.25
C THR A 834 40.41 -7.43 -10.79
N GLY A 835 39.25 -7.81 -10.24
CA GLY A 835 39.07 -8.47 -8.95
C GLY A 835 39.24 -9.99 -9.02
N ALA A 836 38.18 -10.73 -8.72
CA ALA A 836 38.20 -12.20 -8.75
C ALA A 836 37.02 -12.80 -9.53
N LEU A 837 37.30 -13.81 -10.35
CA LEU A 837 36.31 -14.65 -11.02
C LEU A 837 36.45 -16.09 -10.52
N THR A 838 35.40 -16.64 -9.93
CA THR A 838 35.44 -17.97 -9.30
C THR A 838 34.43 -18.92 -9.93
N SER A 839 34.89 -20.09 -10.36
CA SER A 839 34.08 -21.25 -10.71
C SER A 839 34.11 -22.27 -9.58
N THR A 840 32.96 -22.81 -9.18
CA THR A 840 32.91 -23.87 -8.15
C THR A 840 33.08 -25.29 -8.70
N THR A 841 32.59 -25.56 -9.92
CA THR A 841 32.71 -26.89 -10.57
C THR A 841 32.90 -26.79 -12.09
N THR A 842 31.84 -26.91 -12.90
CA THR A 842 31.86 -27.11 -14.37
C THR A 842 31.24 -25.94 -15.13
N SER A 843 31.41 -24.71 -14.65
CA SER A 843 30.86 -23.51 -15.27
C SER A 843 31.42 -23.29 -16.69
N ALA A 844 30.66 -22.62 -17.55
CA ALA A 844 31.07 -22.32 -18.91
C ALA A 844 31.19 -20.80 -19.12
N TYR A 845 32.21 -20.37 -19.85
CA TYR A 845 32.43 -18.98 -20.24
C TYR A 845 32.48 -18.90 -21.77
N ASN A 846 31.52 -18.22 -22.38
CA ASN A 846 31.47 -17.99 -23.82
C ASN A 846 31.86 -16.54 -24.10
N VAL A 847 33.01 -16.34 -24.74
CA VAL A 847 33.56 -15.01 -25.02
C VAL A 847 33.75 -14.84 -26.51
N SER A 848 33.10 -13.85 -27.13
CA SER A 848 33.23 -13.60 -28.58
C SER A 848 34.33 -12.60 -28.96
N GLY A 849 34.90 -11.90 -27.98
CA GLY A 849 35.96 -10.91 -28.16
C GLY A 849 37.17 -11.17 -27.23
N THR A 850 37.62 -10.11 -26.56
CA THR A 850 38.80 -10.14 -25.68
C THR A 850 38.50 -10.68 -24.28
N TRP A 851 39.35 -11.62 -23.82
CA TRP A 851 39.48 -12.00 -22.42
C TRP A 851 40.73 -11.35 -21.82
N THR A 852 40.58 -10.59 -20.74
CA THR A 852 41.68 -9.98 -19.99
C THR A 852 41.63 -10.41 -18.52
N ASN A 853 42.65 -11.10 -18.02
CA ASN A 853 42.75 -11.45 -16.60
C ASN A 853 43.90 -10.73 -15.90
N ASN A 854 43.58 -9.64 -15.22
CA ASN A 854 44.52 -8.86 -14.39
C ASN A 854 44.48 -9.26 -12.91
N GLY A 855 43.41 -9.94 -12.48
CA GLY A 855 43.15 -10.35 -11.11
C GLY A 855 43.25 -11.87 -10.89
N ALA A 856 42.37 -12.40 -10.04
CA ALA A 856 42.35 -13.82 -9.67
C ALA A 856 41.27 -14.59 -10.44
N PHE A 857 41.66 -15.64 -11.16
CA PHE A 857 40.71 -16.56 -11.80
C PHE A 857 40.81 -17.97 -11.18
N THR A 858 39.79 -18.37 -10.42
CA THR A 858 39.70 -19.70 -9.81
C THR A 858 38.87 -20.62 -10.71
N GLN A 859 39.53 -21.34 -11.60
CA GLN A 859 38.88 -22.02 -12.74
C GLN A 859 38.10 -23.31 -12.42
N ALA A 860 38.40 -24.05 -11.34
CA ALA A 860 37.89 -25.41 -11.12
C ALA A 860 37.97 -26.32 -12.38
N SER A 861 36.85 -26.94 -12.79
CA SER A 861 36.71 -27.71 -14.04
C SER A 861 35.91 -26.94 -15.11
N SER A 862 35.96 -25.60 -15.06
CA SER A 862 35.26 -24.75 -16.02
C SER A 862 35.82 -24.85 -17.43
N THR A 863 35.02 -24.42 -18.41
CA THR A 863 35.41 -24.33 -19.82
C THR A 863 35.29 -22.89 -20.31
N VAL A 864 36.35 -22.37 -20.94
CA VAL A 864 36.31 -21.08 -21.66
C VAL A 864 36.29 -21.37 -23.16
N THR A 865 35.27 -20.86 -23.84
CA THR A 865 35.05 -20.99 -25.29
C THR A 865 35.17 -19.63 -25.95
N PHE A 866 36.07 -19.53 -26.90
CA PHE A 866 36.21 -18.36 -27.79
C PHE A 866 35.39 -18.62 -29.06
N ASN A 867 34.27 -17.92 -29.22
CA ASN A 867 33.23 -18.24 -30.23
C ASN A 867 32.88 -17.08 -31.18
N GLY A 868 33.65 -15.99 -31.16
CA GLY A 868 33.42 -14.84 -32.04
C GLY A 868 33.76 -15.06 -33.50
N SER A 869 33.13 -14.27 -34.37
CA SER A 869 33.41 -14.20 -35.80
C SER A 869 34.57 -13.25 -36.15
N GLY A 870 34.96 -12.39 -35.21
CA GLY A 870 36.08 -11.45 -35.31
C GLY A 870 37.37 -11.94 -34.65
N ALA A 871 38.41 -11.09 -34.69
CA ALA A 871 39.67 -11.38 -34.01
C ALA A 871 39.49 -11.31 -32.48
N GLN A 872 39.89 -12.38 -31.79
CA GLN A 872 39.80 -12.52 -30.34
C GLN A 872 41.19 -12.49 -29.72
N SER A 873 41.32 -11.89 -28.54
CA SER A 873 42.61 -11.75 -27.84
C SER A 873 42.52 -12.24 -26.40
N ILE A 874 43.61 -12.83 -25.93
CA ILE A 874 43.78 -13.23 -24.52
C ILE A 874 44.90 -12.37 -23.94
N ALA A 875 44.63 -11.67 -22.85
CA ALA A 875 45.57 -10.79 -22.17
C ALA A 875 45.64 -11.07 -20.66
N GLY A 876 46.73 -10.62 -20.03
CA GLY A 876 46.95 -10.80 -18.59
C GLY A 876 47.53 -12.17 -18.21
N SER A 877 47.29 -12.62 -16.98
CA SER A 877 47.75 -13.91 -16.44
C SER A 877 46.65 -14.95 -16.57
N THR A 878 46.80 -15.94 -17.45
CA THR A 878 45.79 -17.01 -17.60
C THR A 878 46.38 -18.36 -17.22
N GLU A 879 45.88 -18.97 -16.13
CA GLU A 879 46.12 -20.37 -15.79
C GLU A 879 44.93 -21.22 -16.30
N GLY A 880 45.07 -21.90 -17.43
CA GLY A 880 44.00 -22.72 -18.03
C GLY A 880 44.31 -24.22 -18.03
N ARG A 881 43.34 -25.07 -17.69
CA ARG A 881 43.43 -26.54 -17.87
C ARG A 881 42.94 -27.04 -19.23
N SER A 882 42.02 -26.33 -19.89
CA SER A 882 41.47 -26.70 -21.21
C SER A 882 40.95 -25.45 -21.92
N LEU A 883 41.52 -25.14 -23.09
CA LEU A 883 41.13 -24.04 -23.96
C LEU A 883 40.51 -24.62 -25.23
N LEU A 884 39.26 -24.28 -25.53
CA LEU A 884 38.60 -24.67 -26.78
C LEU A 884 38.56 -23.47 -27.74
N LEU A 885 39.40 -23.52 -28.77
CA LEU A 885 39.35 -22.61 -29.91
C LEU A 885 38.48 -23.26 -30.98
N ARG A 886 37.40 -22.58 -31.40
CA ARG A 886 36.53 -23.05 -32.50
C ARG A 886 36.81 -22.31 -33.80
#